data_AF-A0A1I8EQY6-F1
#
_entry.id   AF-A0A1I8EQY6-F1
#
_cell.length_a   1.000
_cell.length_b   1.000
_cell.length_c   1.000
_cell.angle_alpha   90.00
_cell.angle_beta   90.00
_cell.angle_gamma   90.00
#
_symmetry.space_group_name_H-M   'P 1'
#
loop_
_entity.id
_entity.type
_entity.pdbx_description
1 polymer ?
#
loop_
_entity_poly.entity_id
_entity_poly.type
_entity_poly.pdbx_seq_one_letter_code
_entity_poly.pdbx_strand_id
1 'polypeptide(L)'
;LILVLSTHFIFQGSQVQAIQILSNLLKRHFSDEMQQLKNISCEGRDVCCSEEEYSGELRRGNEDFVKAQLLFAEYSLRAGAGSYGDFYKTYFSLPLIAEPSEDLFYRVAIFFDKYLYSKNENAEANNVTMILKAYRRVLKHGKRYLFHVMPRMLSIWLDYTQKMNAEANNVTMILKAYRRVLKHGKRYLFHVMPRMLSIWLDYTQKMAENGSTQLSSKVHARGLPLKCLSNEDKCVREMNGVIYDGFKCIDHYMFYTAFAQLISRITHPNEDVFQTLKMILSTLMVEYPHQCLWQSIAVFRCDADNQPLRFTRCRAVYDLAKRTDETGQLKNLIPQYEYVAAAFIRVAEDNCPIGTQSPFSQRYTYLSEYFRSGKMSPTIWTTERAQGKETKEPVRPSIVVPLHKMIEQVIPTNLNTLSQLPDVNLEQTVSSASSNIKFSTTYIHSIDEEFTVMKSLVRPKKITIVGSDGKKYPLMCKAKDELRKDARLMDFNRMVNALLHQNADARRRQLHVRTYNVIPLQDAGGLIEWIPNLQTYRSVVEQLVKEKCNSVMTDKEWFSRWIHNGTDEEKLARLRTEYYPRHPIVMPEWFRRSFSDSCHWYAARLAFTYTSAVMSMVGFILGLGDRHGENLLLDLVSGDAIHVDFNLLFNKGENLNVPEVVPFRLTRNIVAGFGATGVEGAFRRSCETTMRVLREYDEALLTVLQTFVHDPLLEWMHSESRAQQYKQRKRNDAKLSPPVVAQQQAQEAIDMIRSRLIGHIITPKIYRTETNNPPMSIEGQVGRLIDISRDELNLARIAAR
;
A
#
# COMPACT_ATOMS: atom_id res chain seq x y z
N LEU A 1 -13.25 -47.12 8.10
CA LEU A 1 -12.63 -45.98 8.84
C LEU A 1 -11.16 -46.16 9.26
N ILE A 2 -10.79 -47.16 10.09
CA ILE A 2 -9.42 -47.28 10.63
C ILE A 2 -8.37 -47.39 9.52
N LEU A 3 -8.59 -48.25 8.52
CA LEU A 3 -7.72 -48.39 7.36
C LEU A 3 -7.55 -47.08 6.55
N VAL A 4 -8.61 -46.26 6.44
CA VAL A 4 -8.59 -44.98 5.72
C VAL A 4 -7.78 -43.92 6.50
N LEU A 5 -7.82 -43.95 7.83
CA LEU A 5 -7.01 -43.08 8.68
C LEU A 5 -5.54 -43.52 8.69
N SER A 6 -5.27 -44.82 8.72
CA SER A 6 -3.91 -45.38 8.64
C SER A 6 -3.23 -45.10 7.30
N THR A 7 -3.97 -45.00 6.20
CA THR A 7 -3.38 -44.72 4.87
C THR A 7 -2.71 -43.35 4.77
N HIS A 8 -3.12 -42.35 5.58
CA HIS A 8 -2.45 -41.05 5.59
C HIS A 8 -1.02 -41.14 6.16
N PHE A 9 -0.85 -41.89 7.25
CA PHE A 9 0.44 -42.12 7.88
C PHE A 9 1.34 -42.99 6.99
N ILE A 10 0.77 -44.02 6.35
CA ILE A 10 1.50 -44.87 5.40
C ILE A 10 1.93 -44.07 4.16
N PHE A 11 1.12 -43.14 3.66
CA PHE A 11 1.49 -42.31 2.49
C PHE A 11 2.71 -41.42 2.75
N GLN A 12 2.93 -40.95 4.00
CA GLN A 12 4.12 -40.19 4.37
C GLN A 12 5.40 -41.06 4.35
N GLY A 13 5.29 -42.38 4.51
CA GLY A 13 6.41 -43.32 4.46
C GLY A 13 6.59 -44.00 3.08
N SER A 14 5.53 -44.61 2.53
CA SER A 14 5.53 -45.30 1.24
C SER A 14 4.25 -45.02 0.44
N GLN A 15 4.39 -44.19 -0.60
CA GLN A 15 3.27 -43.75 -1.44
C GLN A 15 2.63 -44.92 -2.22
N VAL A 16 3.43 -45.84 -2.73
CA VAL A 16 2.97 -47.00 -3.54
C VAL A 16 2.12 -47.95 -2.70
N GLN A 17 2.53 -48.23 -1.46
CA GLN A 17 1.78 -49.11 -0.55
C GLN A 17 0.43 -48.51 -0.16
N ALA A 18 0.37 -47.21 0.12
CA ALA A 18 -0.88 -46.53 0.44
C ALA A 18 -1.88 -46.58 -0.73
N ILE A 19 -1.41 -46.37 -1.98
CA ILE A 19 -2.26 -46.45 -3.18
C ILE A 19 -2.77 -47.88 -3.40
N GLN A 20 -1.92 -48.89 -3.22
CA GLN A 20 -2.30 -50.30 -3.39
C GLN A 20 -3.36 -50.74 -2.36
N ILE A 21 -3.22 -50.30 -1.10
CA ILE A 21 -4.19 -50.56 -0.03
C ILE A 21 -5.55 -49.93 -0.37
N LEU A 22 -5.55 -48.66 -0.80
CA LEU A 22 -6.77 -47.96 -1.21
C LEU A 22 -7.43 -48.60 -2.44
N SER A 23 -6.63 -49.01 -3.44
CA SER A 23 -7.13 -49.72 -4.63
C SER A 23 -7.80 -51.06 -4.28
N ASN A 24 -7.17 -51.84 -3.40
CA ASN A 24 -7.73 -53.11 -2.93
C ASN A 24 -8.99 -52.92 -2.10
N LEU A 25 -9.03 -51.88 -1.26
CA LEU A 25 -10.19 -51.52 -0.44
C LEU A 25 -11.39 -51.14 -1.31
N LEU A 26 -11.19 -50.31 -2.33
CA LEU A 26 -12.22 -49.94 -3.29
C LEU A 26 -12.74 -51.15 -4.07
N LYS A 27 -11.86 -52.03 -4.55
CA LYS A 27 -12.24 -53.22 -5.31
C LYS A 27 -13.00 -54.27 -4.48
N ARG A 28 -12.65 -54.44 -3.20
CA ARG A 28 -13.20 -55.52 -2.35
C ARG A 28 -14.45 -55.13 -1.59
N HIS A 29 -14.56 -53.86 -1.16
CA HIS A 29 -15.65 -53.42 -0.28
C HIS A 29 -16.64 -52.47 -0.94
N PHE A 30 -16.33 -51.92 -2.12
CA PHE A 30 -17.16 -50.92 -2.81
C PHE A 30 -17.31 -51.22 -4.31
N SER A 31 -17.43 -52.51 -4.67
CA SER A 31 -17.54 -52.95 -6.07
C SER A 31 -18.79 -52.41 -6.76
N ASP A 32 -19.90 -52.31 -6.03
CA ASP A 32 -21.20 -51.94 -6.57
C ASP A 32 -21.27 -50.42 -6.83
N GLU A 33 -20.75 -49.62 -5.90
CA GLU A 33 -20.61 -48.18 -6.05
C GLU A 33 -19.59 -47.82 -7.15
N MET A 34 -18.52 -48.61 -7.31
CA MET A 34 -17.59 -48.48 -8.42
C MET A 34 -18.25 -48.75 -9.79
N GLN A 35 -19.19 -49.70 -9.88
CA GLN A 35 -19.94 -49.95 -11.11
C GLN A 35 -20.94 -48.82 -11.39
N GLN A 36 -21.62 -48.31 -10.36
CA GLN A 36 -22.51 -47.15 -10.49
C GLN A 36 -21.77 -45.91 -11.00
N LEU A 37 -20.59 -45.61 -10.44
CA LEU A 37 -19.76 -44.49 -10.86
C LEU A 37 -19.34 -44.60 -12.35
N LYS A 38 -19.08 -45.81 -12.85
CA LYS A 38 -18.69 -46.05 -14.25
C LYS A 38 -19.84 -45.86 -15.25
N ASN A 39 -21.09 -46.05 -14.81
CA ASN A 39 -22.26 -46.01 -15.68
C ASN A 39 -22.82 -44.58 -15.89
N ILE A 40 -22.25 -43.57 -15.24
CA ILE A 40 -22.66 -42.16 -15.37
C ILE A 40 -22.05 -41.55 -16.64
N SER A 41 -22.89 -41.15 -17.61
CA SER A 41 -22.43 -40.43 -18.81
C SER A 41 -22.15 -38.95 -18.51
N CYS A 42 -21.01 -38.46 -19.00
CA CYS A 42 -20.57 -37.07 -18.87
C CYS A 42 -21.06 -36.16 -20.01
N GLU A 43 -21.68 -36.69 -21.06
CA GLU A 43 -22.10 -35.91 -22.23
C GLU A 43 -23.44 -35.20 -21.99
N GLY A 44 -23.49 -33.89 -22.29
CA GLY A 44 -24.72 -33.10 -22.27
C GLY A 44 -25.28 -32.72 -20.89
N ARG A 45 -24.62 -33.06 -19.77
CA ARG A 45 -25.09 -32.74 -18.42
C ARG A 45 -24.30 -31.58 -17.80
N ASP A 46 -24.98 -30.51 -17.37
CA ASP A 46 -24.38 -29.48 -16.51
C ASP A 46 -24.28 -30.03 -15.07
N VAL A 47 -23.07 -30.31 -14.61
CA VAL A 47 -22.73 -30.78 -13.24
C VAL A 47 -23.36 -29.91 -12.15
N CYS A 48 -23.71 -28.67 -12.51
CA CYS A 48 -24.13 -27.64 -11.60
C CYS A 48 -25.58 -27.16 -11.79
N CYS A 49 -26.46 -27.94 -12.44
CA CYS A 49 -27.91 -27.66 -12.47
C CYS A 49 -28.55 -27.64 -11.07
N SER A 50 -29.67 -26.93 -10.97
CA SER A 50 -30.45 -26.58 -9.78
C SER A 50 -30.87 -27.79 -8.95
N GLU A 51 -31.01 -27.59 -7.64
CA GLU A 51 -31.55 -28.59 -6.68
C GLU A 51 -32.98 -29.05 -7.02
N GLU A 52 -33.63 -28.48 -8.03
CA GLU A 52 -35.06 -28.66 -8.32
C GLU A 52 -35.37 -29.75 -9.37
N GLU A 53 -34.38 -30.33 -10.07
CA GLU A 53 -34.65 -31.28 -11.17
C GLU A 53 -34.24 -32.74 -10.93
N TYR A 54 -33.67 -33.09 -9.78
CA TYR A 54 -33.27 -34.48 -9.48
C TYR A 54 -33.91 -34.99 -8.18
N SER A 55 -35.22 -35.16 -8.21
CA SER A 55 -36.01 -35.89 -7.19
C SER A 55 -36.29 -37.35 -7.59
N GLY A 56 -35.45 -37.96 -8.44
CA GLY A 56 -35.62 -39.34 -8.91
C GLY A 56 -34.37 -40.20 -8.72
N GLU A 57 -34.39 -41.05 -7.69
CA GLU A 57 -33.70 -42.35 -7.60
C GLU A 57 -32.22 -42.47 -8.05
N LEU A 58 -31.30 -41.68 -7.49
CA LEU A 58 -29.91 -42.15 -7.31
C LEU A 58 -29.69 -42.53 -5.84
N ARG A 59 -29.42 -43.81 -5.60
CA ARG A 59 -29.12 -44.38 -4.28
C ARG A 59 -28.01 -43.57 -3.62
N ARG A 60 -28.25 -43.07 -2.39
CA ARG A 60 -27.24 -42.37 -1.59
C ARG A 60 -25.99 -43.23 -1.48
N GLY A 61 -24.89 -42.78 -2.08
CA GLY A 61 -23.61 -43.46 -2.03
C GLY A 61 -23.09 -43.51 -0.59
N ASN A 62 -22.43 -44.62 -0.24
CA ASN A 62 -21.80 -44.80 1.06
C ASN A 62 -20.72 -43.70 1.27
N GLU A 63 -20.82 -42.90 2.34
CA GLU A 63 -19.84 -41.84 2.62
C GLU A 63 -18.40 -42.36 2.68
N ASP A 64 -18.21 -43.58 3.16
CA ASP A 64 -16.90 -44.21 3.27
C ASP A 64 -16.32 -44.55 1.89
N PHE A 65 -17.16 -44.89 0.91
CA PHE A 65 -16.75 -45.07 -0.48
C PHE A 65 -16.25 -43.73 -1.06
N VAL A 66 -17.01 -42.66 -0.86
CA VAL A 66 -16.68 -41.32 -1.39
C VAL A 66 -15.35 -40.84 -0.81
N LYS A 67 -15.14 -41.00 0.50
CA LYS A 67 -13.88 -40.66 1.17
C LYS A 67 -12.72 -41.51 0.66
N ALA A 68 -12.91 -42.82 0.53
CA ALA A 68 -11.88 -43.72 0.01
C ALA A 68 -11.51 -43.42 -1.45
N GLN A 69 -12.50 -43.12 -2.30
CA GLN A 69 -12.32 -42.80 -3.71
C GLN A 69 -11.59 -41.46 -3.90
N LEU A 70 -11.96 -40.43 -3.12
CA LEU A 70 -11.29 -39.13 -3.13
C LEU A 70 -9.83 -39.24 -2.68
N LEU A 71 -9.55 -40.02 -1.63
CA LEU A 71 -8.18 -40.25 -1.15
C LEU A 71 -7.35 -41.06 -2.16
N PHE A 72 -7.94 -42.09 -2.78
CA PHE A 72 -7.28 -42.86 -3.83
C PHE A 72 -6.88 -41.98 -5.02
N ALA A 73 -7.80 -41.15 -5.50
CA ALA A 73 -7.52 -40.23 -6.61
C ALA A 73 -6.47 -39.18 -6.23
N GLU A 74 -6.58 -38.58 -5.04
CA GLU A 74 -5.63 -37.59 -4.56
C GLU A 74 -4.21 -38.16 -4.40
N TYR A 75 -4.07 -39.34 -3.82
CA TYR A 75 -2.76 -39.98 -3.61
C TYR A 75 -2.15 -40.45 -4.93
N SER A 76 -2.97 -40.96 -5.85
CA SER A 76 -2.52 -41.33 -7.19
C SER A 76 -1.98 -40.13 -7.96
N LEU A 77 -2.67 -38.98 -7.90
CA LEU A 77 -2.20 -37.73 -8.52
C LEU A 77 -0.91 -37.20 -7.87
N ARG A 78 -0.81 -37.24 -6.53
CA ARG A 78 0.38 -36.76 -5.80
C ARG A 78 1.62 -37.64 -6.03
N ALA A 79 1.44 -38.94 -6.21
CA ALA A 79 2.52 -39.89 -6.48
C ALA A 79 2.89 -39.96 -7.98
N GLY A 80 2.19 -39.22 -8.85
CA GLY A 80 2.38 -39.30 -10.31
C GLY A 80 1.91 -40.62 -10.93
N ALA A 81 1.12 -41.42 -10.19
CA ALA A 81 0.61 -42.72 -10.63
C ALA A 81 -0.63 -42.63 -11.54
N GLY A 82 -1.14 -41.42 -11.79
CA GLY A 82 -2.24 -41.16 -12.72
C GLY A 82 -2.28 -39.68 -13.13
N SER A 83 -2.95 -39.39 -14.24
CA SER A 83 -3.13 -38.03 -14.76
C SER A 83 -4.46 -37.42 -14.29
N TYR A 84 -4.60 -36.09 -14.37
CA TYR A 84 -5.88 -35.44 -14.09
C TYR A 84 -6.98 -35.87 -15.07
N GLY A 85 -6.63 -36.32 -16.29
CA GLY A 85 -7.61 -36.85 -17.25
C GLY A 85 -8.27 -38.15 -16.77
N ASP A 86 -7.49 -39.03 -16.14
CA ASP A 86 -7.96 -40.35 -15.67
C ASP A 86 -9.04 -40.23 -14.58
N PHE A 87 -8.95 -39.17 -13.77
CA PHE A 87 -9.86 -38.92 -12.67
C PHE A 87 -10.97 -37.91 -12.97
N TYR A 88 -11.01 -37.33 -14.19
CA TYR A 88 -12.02 -36.33 -14.54
C TYR A 88 -13.44 -36.86 -14.38
N LYS A 89 -13.75 -38.03 -14.96
CA LYS A 89 -15.07 -38.67 -14.83
C LYS A 89 -15.41 -39.01 -13.38
N THR A 90 -14.41 -39.34 -12.56
CA THR A 90 -14.57 -39.64 -11.14
C THR A 90 -15.02 -38.39 -10.37
N TYR A 91 -14.28 -37.29 -10.47
CA TYR A 91 -14.61 -36.04 -9.76
C TYR A 91 -15.87 -35.34 -10.31
N PHE A 92 -16.21 -35.56 -11.58
CA PHE A 92 -17.46 -35.11 -12.18
C PHE A 92 -18.67 -35.86 -11.62
N SER A 93 -18.55 -37.18 -11.42
CA SER A 93 -19.69 -38.05 -11.08
C SER A 93 -19.92 -38.18 -9.57
N LEU A 94 -18.89 -38.01 -8.74
CA LEU A 94 -18.99 -38.13 -7.27
C LEU A 94 -20.05 -37.20 -6.64
N PRO A 95 -20.19 -35.91 -7.04
CA PRO A 95 -21.25 -35.04 -6.53
C PRO A 95 -22.68 -35.47 -6.86
N LEU A 96 -22.87 -36.36 -7.84
CA LEU A 96 -24.19 -36.86 -8.25
C LEU A 96 -24.64 -38.07 -7.41
N ILE A 97 -23.71 -38.73 -6.72
CA ILE A 97 -23.97 -39.96 -5.95
C ILE A 97 -23.74 -39.79 -4.45
N ALA A 98 -23.02 -38.76 -4.02
CA ALA A 98 -22.65 -38.52 -2.62
C ALA A 98 -23.57 -37.52 -1.93
N GLU A 99 -23.69 -37.59 -0.60
CA GLU A 99 -24.37 -36.53 0.16
C GLU A 99 -23.61 -35.18 0.02
N PRO A 100 -24.32 -34.06 -0.23
CA PRO A 100 -23.70 -32.75 -0.40
C PRO A 100 -22.94 -32.31 0.86
N SER A 101 -21.62 -32.11 0.76
CA SER A 101 -20.79 -31.62 1.86
C SER A 101 -19.80 -30.57 1.42
N GLU A 102 -19.43 -29.68 2.34
CA GLU A 102 -18.43 -28.64 2.10
C GLU A 102 -17.09 -29.22 1.60
N ASP A 103 -16.63 -30.33 2.20
CA ASP A 103 -15.36 -30.97 1.87
C ASP A 103 -15.36 -31.62 0.47
N LEU A 104 -16.46 -32.27 0.10
CA LEU A 104 -16.62 -32.87 -1.22
C LEU A 104 -16.54 -31.81 -2.32
N PHE A 105 -17.35 -30.75 -2.22
CA PHE A 105 -17.34 -29.67 -3.22
C PHE A 105 -15.99 -28.95 -3.26
N TYR A 106 -15.32 -28.81 -2.12
CA TYR A 106 -14.00 -28.17 -2.06
C TYR A 106 -12.97 -28.98 -2.85
N ARG A 107 -12.90 -30.30 -2.60
CA ARG A 107 -11.96 -31.19 -3.30
C ARG A 107 -12.24 -31.26 -4.80
N VAL A 108 -13.52 -31.25 -5.19
CA VAL A 108 -13.94 -31.20 -6.61
C VAL A 108 -13.53 -29.88 -7.26
N ALA A 109 -13.75 -28.75 -6.58
CA ALA A 109 -13.38 -27.44 -7.09
C ALA A 109 -11.86 -27.30 -7.28
N ILE A 110 -11.07 -27.76 -6.30
CA ILE A 110 -9.60 -27.78 -6.38
C ILE A 110 -9.11 -28.69 -7.52
N PHE A 111 -9.74 -29.84 -7.70
CA PHE A 111 -9.41 -30.75 -8.79
C PHE A 111 -9.65 -30.11 -10.15
N PHE A 112 -10.83 -29.51 -10.39
CA PHE A 112 -11.12 -28.83 -11.65
C PHE A 112 -10.25 -27.61 -11.89
N ASP A 113 -9.95 -26.84 -10.84
CA ASP A 113 -8.99 -25.74 -10.86
C ASP A 113 -7.63 -26.25 -11.37
N LYS A 114 -7.06 -27.29 -10.75
CA LYS A 114 -5.77 -27.87 -11.17
C LYS A 114 -5.80 -28.54 -12.55
N TYR A 115 -6.89 -29.23 -12.90
CA TYR A 115 -7.06 -29.87 -14.21
C TYR A 115 -6.99 -28.84 -15.35
N LEU A 116 -7.62 -27.67 -15.16
CA LEU A 116 -7.59 -26.58 -16.14
C LEU A 116 -6.16 -26.12 -16.44
N TYR A 117 -5.34 -25.91 -15.40
CA TYR A 117 -3.94 -25.49 -15.58
C TYR A 117 -3.04 -26.62 -16.10
N SER A 118 -3.44 -27.88 -15.99
CA SER A 118 -2.66 -29.02 -16.50
C SER A 118 -2.76 -29.21 -18.02
N LYS A 119 -3.81 -28.70 -18.67
CA LYS A 119 -4.06 -28.93 -20.11
C LYS A 119 -3.33 -27.98 -21.07
N ASN A 120 -2.63 -26.94 -20.59
CA ASN A 120 -1.89 -25.95 -21.41
C ASN A 120 -2.65 -25.30 -22.60
N GLU A 121 -3.94 -25.55 -22.77
CA GLU A 121 -4.80 -24.95 -23.79
C GLU A 121 -5.64 -23.82 -23.19
N ASN A 122 -6.00 -22.85 -24.02
CA ASN A 122 -6.84 -21.70 -23.64
C ASN A 122 -8.06 -22.17 -22.85
N ALA A 123 -8.19 -21.70 -21.61
CA ALA A 123 -9.32 -22.04 -20.75
C ALA A 123 -10.64 -21.63 -21.43
N GLU A 124 -11.39 -22.60 -21.97
CA GLU A 124 -12.71 -22.35 -22.55
C GLU A 124 -13.68 -21.82 -21.47
N ALA A 125 -14.59 -20.91 -21.84
CA ALA A 125 -15.55 -20.25 -20.94
C ALA A 125 -16.35 -21.22 -20.06
N ASN A 126 -16.68 -22.38 -20.62
CA ASN A 126 -17.44 -23.43 -19.93
C ASN A 126 -16.67 -24.02 -18.73
N ASN A 127 -15.35 -24.15 -18.84
CA ASN A 127 -14.52 -24.75 -17.80
C ASN A 127 -14.32 -23.81 -16.61
N VAL A 128 -14.11 -22.51 -16.86
CA VAL A 128 -14.04 -21.49 -15.80
C VAL A 128 -15.38 -21.35 -15.08
N THR A 129 -16.48 -21.36 -15.84
CA THR A 129 -17.84 -21.34 -15.28
C THR A 129 -18.08 -22.53 -14.37
N MET A 130 -17.63 -23.74 -14.76
CA MET A 130 -17.73 -24.94 -13.95
C MET A 130 -16.96 -24.81 -12.62
N ILE A 131 -15.74 -24.28 -12.64
CA ILE A 131 -14.92 -24.07 -11.43
C ILE A 131 -15.56 -23.05 -10.48
N LEU A 132 -16.05 -21.93 -11.00
CA LEU A 132 -16.73 -20.91 -10.20
C LEU A 132 -18.05 -21.43 -9.61
N LYS A 133 -18.83 -22.22 -10.36
CA LYS A 133 -20.03 -22.90 -9.85
C LYS A 133 -19.69 -23.91 -8.75
N ALA A 134 -18.59 -24.66 -8.89
CA ALA A 134 -18.12 -25.60 -7.87
C ALA A 134 -17.70 -24.88 -6.58
N TYR A 135 -16.87 -23.84 -6.68
CA TYR A 135 -16.46 -23.03 -5.53
C TYR A 135 -17.65 -22.32 -4.85
N ARG A 136 -18.65 -21.86 -5.62
CA ARG A 136 -19.90 -21.32 -5.08
C ARG A 136 -20.63 -22.35 -4.20
N ARG A 137 -20.67 -23.64 -4.58
CA ARG A 137 -21.28 -24.70 -3.77
C ARG A 137 -20.51 -24.94 -2.47
N VAL A 138 -19.18 -24.84 -2.48
CA VAL A 138 -18.38 -24.90 -1.23
C VAL A 138 -18.87 -23.88 -0.22
N LEU A 139 -19.03 -22.62 -0.67
CA LEU A 139 -19.48 -21.52 0.16
C LEU A 139 -20.95 -21.66 0.61
N LYS A 140 -21.78 -22.37 -0.17
CA LYS A 140 -23.17 -22.66 0.19
C LYS A 140 -23.26 -23.64 1.36
N HIS A 141 -22.41 -24.66 1.38
CA HIS A 141 -22.50 -25.76 2.35
C HIS A 141 -21.61 -25.58 3.60
N GLY A 142 -20.73 -24.57 3.63
CA GLY A 142 -19.98 -24.25 4.85
C GLY A 142 -19.02 -23.07 4.72
N LYS A 143 -18.24 -22.83 5.80
CA LYS A 143 -17.36 -21.66 5.96
C LYS A 143 -15.91 -22.03 6.22
N ARG A 144 -15.59 -23.31 6.36
CA ARG A 144 -14.26 -23.83 6.69
C ARG A 144 -13.21 -23.43 5.65
N TYR A 145 -13.58 -23.43 4.37
CA TYR A 145 -12.68 -23.09 3.27
C TYR A 145 -12.85 -21.65 2.74
N LEU A 146 -13.60 -20.80 3.44
CA LEU A 146 -13.90 -19.42 3.02
C LEU A 146 -12.65 -18.63 2.63
N PHE A 147 -11.59 -18.75 3.42
CA PHE A 147 -10.32 -18.03 3.25
C PHE A 147 -9.48 -18.50 2.07
N HIS A 148 -9.75 -19.69 1.55
CA HIS A 148 -9.12 -20.20 0.34
C HIS A 148 -9.99 -19.95 -0.88
N VAL A 149 -11.28 -20.29 -0.77
CA VAL A 149 -12.23 -20.28 -1.89
C VAL A 149 -12.54 -18.87 -2.37
N MET A 150 -12.77 -17.91 -1.46
CA MET A 150 -13.13 -16.55 -1.87
C MET A 150 -12.01 -15.83 -2.62
N PRO A 151 -10.75 -15.80 -2.12
CA PRO A 151 -9.66 -15.21 -2.88
C PRO A 151 -9.43 -15.93 -4.21
N ARG A 152 -9.48 -17.27 -4.23
CA ARG A 152 -9.24 -18.05 -5.45
C ARG A 152 -10.32 -17.85 -6.51
N MET A 153 -11.60 -17.79 -6.13
CA MET A 153 -12.69 -17.44 -7.05
C MET A 153 -12.49 -16.06 -7.69
N LEU A 154 -12.07 -15.07 -6.88
CA LEU A 154 -11.76 -13.74 -7.36
C LEU A 154 -10.58 -13.75 -8.32
N SER A 155 -9.49 -14.44 -7.98
CA SER A 155 -8.32 -14.57 -8.86
C SER A 155 -8.68 -15.23 -10.19
N ILE A 156 -9.37 -16.39 -10.18
CA ILE A 156 -9.75 -17.10 -11.41
C ILE A 156 -10.64 -16.23 -12.29
N TRP A 157 -11.60 -15.54 -11.70
CA TRP A 157 -12.48 -14.65 -12.43
C TRP A 157 -11.71 -13.43 -12.97
N LEU A 158 -10.83 -12.81 -12.18
CA LEU A 158 -10.00 -11.69 -12.62
C LEU A 158 -9.05 -12.11 -13.76
N ASP A 159 -8.32 -13.21 -13.59
CA ASP A 159 -7.39 -13.76 -14.59
C ASP A 159 -8.11 -14.10 -15.90
N TYR A 160 -9.30 -14.70 -15.81
CA TYR A 160 -10.11 -15.02 -17.00
C TYR A 160 -10.62 -13.73 -17.68
N THR A 161 -11.09 -12.75 -16.92
CA THR A 161 -11.55 -11.47 -17.48
C THR A 161 -10.42 -10.61 -18.05
N GLN A 162 -9.18 -10.77 -17.56
CA GLN A 162 -8.00 -10.13 -18.13
C GLN A 162 -7.56 -10.80 -19.44
N LYS A 163 -7.70 -12.13 -19.55
CA LYS A 163 -7.34 -12.90 -20.76
C LYS A 163 -8.34 -12.79 -21.89
N MET A 164 -9.63 -12.65 -21.58
CA MET A 164 -10.62 -12.21 -22.57
C MET A 164 -10.26 -10.77 -22.94
N ASN A 165 -9.89 -10.49 -24.19
CA ASN A 165 -9.79 -9.11 -24.70
C ASN A 165 -10.97 -8.33 -24.14
N ALA A 166 -10.70 -7.40 -23.22
CA ALA A 166 -11.71 -6.93 -22.28
C ALA A 166 -12.80 -6.15 -23.03
N GLU A 167 -13.82 -6.86 -23.48
CA GLU A 167 -15.06 -6.25 -23.96
C GLU A 167 -15.62 -5.40 -22.83
N ALA A 168 -16.07 -4.19 -23.14
CA ALA A 168 -16.53 -3.24 -22.14
C ALA A 168 -17.66 -3.78 -21.24
N ASN A 169 -18.39 -4.81 -21.70
CA ASN A 169 -19.37 -5.55 -20.91
C ASN A 169 -18.73 -6.29 -19.71
N ASN A 170 -17.56 -6.91 -19.89
CA ASN A 170 -16.86 -7.65 -18.84
C ASN A 170 -16.39 -6.70 -17.72
N VAL A 171 -15.82 -5.55 -18.08
CA VAL A 171 -15.39 -4.52 -17.12
C VAL A 171 -16.57 -4.01 -16.32
N THR A 172 -17.70 -3.76 -16.98
CA THR A 172 -18.91 -3.29 -16.30
C THR A 172 -19.48 -4.32 -15.33
N MET A 173 -19.43 -5.62 -15.67
CA MET A 173 -19.75 -6.69 -14.73
C MET A 173 -18.81 -6.70 -13.53
N ILE A 174 -17.51 -6.42 -13.73
CA ILE A 174 -16.54 -6.36 -12.63
C ILE A 174 -16.89 -5.26 -11.64
N LEU A 175 -17.15 -4.06 -12.13
CA LEU A 175 -17.55 -2.92 -11.29
C LEU A 175 -18.85 -3.20 -10.53
N LYS A 176 -19.83 -3.85 -11.17
CA LYS A 176 -21.09 -4.26 -10.52
C LYS A 176 -20.84 -5.26 -9.38
N ALA A 177 -19.89 -6.17 -9.54
CA ALA A 177 -19.52 -7.14 -8.50
C ALA A 177 -18.84 -6.45 -7.31
N TYR A 178 -17.84 -5.60 -7.54
CA TYR A 178 -17.18 -4.85 -6.48
C TYR A 178 -18.12 -3.94 -5.71
N ARG A 179 -19.03 -3.25 -6.41
CA ARG A 179 -20.10 -2.47 -5.78
C ARG A 179 -20.94 -3.31 -4.81
N ARG A 180 -21.32 -4.54 -5.20
CA ARG A 180 -22.09 -5.45 -4.33
C ARG A 180 -21.29 -5.86 -3.09
N VAL A 181 -20.00 -6.15 -3.24
CA VAL A 181 -19.12 -6.49 -2.11
C VAL A 181 -19.08 -5.37 -1.09
N LEU A 182 -18.84 -4.13 -1.55
CA LEU A 182 -18.78 -2.95 -0.67
C LEU A 182 -20.13 -2.64 -0.02
N LYS A 183 -21.25 -2.88 -0.72
CA LYS A 183 -22.60 -2.72 -0.17
C LYS A 183 -22.86 -3.65 1.04
N HIS A 184 -22.32 -4.87 1.02
CA HIS A 184 -22.60 -5.88 2.05
C HIS A 184 -21.55 -5.94 3.17
N GLY A 185 -20.37 -5.33 3.03
CA GLY A 185 -19.40 -5.34 4.11
C GLY A 185 -18.15 -4.47 3.92
N LYS A 186 -17.55 -4.08 5.06
CA LYS A 186 -16.34 -3.25 5.14
C LYS A 186 -15.03 -4.05 5.20
N ARG A 187 -15.11 -5.38 5.34
CA ARG A 187 -13.96 -6.26 5.58
C ARG A 187 -12.87 -6.14 4.51
N TYR A 188 -13.27 -6.03 3.25
CA TYR A 188 -12.36 -5.97 2.11
C TYR A 188 -12.26 -4.55 1.53
N LEU A 189 -12.64 -3.52 2.29
CA LEU A 189 -12.69 -2.14 1.80
C LEU A 189 -11.37 -1.70 1.17
N PHE A 190 -10.27 -1.86 1.90
CA PHE A 190 -8.92 -1.46 1.47
C PHE A 190 -8.41 -2.27 0.26
N HIS A 191 -9.06 -3.38 -0.08
CA HIS A 191 -8.72 -4.18 -1.27
C HIS A 191 -9.62 -3.82 -2.45
N VAL A 192 -10.93 -3.75 -2.22
CA VAL A 192 -11.95 -3.65 -3.28
C VAL A 192 -12.10 -2.21 -3.77
N MET A 193 -12.06 -1.23 -2.87
CA MET A 193 -12.35 0.15 -3.22
C MET A 193 -11.29 0.78 -4.14
N PRO A 194 -9.98 0.71 -3.82
CA PRO A 194 -8.93 1.17 -4.73
C PRO A 194 -9.01 0.51 -6.11
N ARG A 195 -9.18 -0.82 -6.15
CA ARG A 195 -9.27 -1.56 -7.42
C ARG A 195 -10.46 -1.15 -8.27
N MET A 196 -11.64 -1.03 -7.66
CA MET A 196 -12.85 -0.63 -8.37
C MET A 196 -12.64 0.74 -9.04
N LEU A 197 -12.03 1.69 -8.34
CA LEU A 197 -11.74 3.02 -8.87
C LEU A 197 -10.64 3.01 -9.93
N SER A 198 -9.53 2.29 -9.73
CA SER A 198 -8.46 2.18 -10.72
C SER A 198 -8.97 1.53 -12.01
N ILE A 199 -9.71 0.43 -11.93
CA ILE A 199 -10.28 -0.23 -13.12
C ILE A 199 -11.18 0.74 -13.89
N TRP A 200 -12.07 1.44 -13.18
CA TRP A 200 -12.94 2.44 -13.81
C TRP A 200 -12.12 3.52 -14.51
N LEU A 201 -11.22 4.18 -13.80
CA LEU A 201 -10.48 5.35 -14.31
C LEU A 201 -9.47 4.97 -15.40
N ASP A 202 -8.75 3.87 -15.26
CA ASP A 202 -7.72 3.46 -16.21
C ASP A 202 -8.34 2.93 -17.50
N TYR A 203 -9.43 2.17 -17.41
CA TYR A 203 -10.13 1.67 -18.59
C TYR A 203 -10.76 2.83 -19.37
N THR A 204 -11.44 3.77 -18.70
CA THR A 204 -12.02 4.94 -19.38
C THR A 204 -10.96 5.87 -19.95
N GLN A 205 -9.77 5.95 -19.33
CA GLN A 205 -8.64 6.72 -19.87
C GLN A 205 -8.14 6.09 -21.17
N LYS A 206 -7.88 4.77 -21.19
CA LYS A 206 -7.44 4.05 -22.39
C LYS A 206 -8.43 4.17 -23.55
N MET A 207 -9.73 4.12 -23.27
CA MET A 207 -10.77 4.33 -24.29
C MET A 207 -10.71 5.74 -24.88
N ALA A 208 -10.55 6.76 -24.04
CA ALA A 208 -10.44 8.15 -24.51
C ALA A 208 -9.18 8.38 -25.38
N GLU A 209 -8.07 7.74 -25.03
CA GLU A 209 -6.82 7.80 -25.80
C GLU A 209 -7.00 7.13 -27.17
N ASN A 210 -7.57 5.92 -27.23
CA ASN A 210 -7.82 5.19 -28.49
C ASN A 210 -8.80 5.92 -29.43
N GLY A 211 -9.84 6.56 -28.88
CA GLY A 211 -10.80 7.36 -29.66
C GLY A 211 -10.17 8.62 -30.28
N SER A 212 -9.20 9.22 -29.61
CA SER A 212 -8.47 10.39 -30.12
C SER A 212 -7.54 10.05 -31.30
N THR A 213 -6.96 8.84 -31.32
CA THR A 213 -6.08 8.38 -32.41
C THR A 213 -6.86 8.09 -33.71
N GLN A 214 -8.12 7.64 -33.62
CA GLN A 214 -8.96 7.38 -34.80
C GLN A 214 -9.52 8.65 -35.45
N LEU A 215 -9.67 9.76 -34.72
CA LEU A 215 -10.13 11.03 -35.29
C LEU A 215 -9.06 11.69 -36.16
N SER A 216 -7.77 11.45 -35.89
CA SER A 216 -6.65 12.03 -36.64
C SER A 216 -6.46 11.44 -38.05
N SER A 217 -7.02 10.27 -38.35
CA SER A 217 -6.89 9.61 -39.66
C SER A 217 -8.06 9.87 -40.63
N LYS A 218 -9.10 10.59 -40.20
CA LYS A 218 -10.32 10.84 -40.99
C LYS A 218 -10.57 12.30 -41.36
N VAL A 219 -9.55 13.17 -41.33
CA VAL A 219 -9.67 14.56 -41.81
C VAL A 219 -9.47 14.64 -43.32
N HIS A 220 -10.27 13.93 -44.11
CA HIS A 220 -10.48 14.20 -45.54
C HIS A 220 -11.81 13.59 -46.03
N ALA A 221 -12.94 14.07 -45.51
CA ALA A 221 -14.20 14.11 -46.25
C ALA A 221 -15.18 15.05 -45.54
N ARG A 222 -15.74 16.00 -46.28
CA ARG A 222 -16.68 17.04 -45.82
C ARG A 222 -17.99 16.44 -45.30
N GLY A 223 -18.53 17.01 -44.21
CA GLY A 223 -19.91 16.83 -43.76
C GLY A 223 -20.06 17.05 -42.25
N LEU A 224 -21.10 17.79 -41.85
CA LEU A 224 -21.39 18.16 -40.45
C LEU A 224 -21.31 16.98 -39.47
N PRO A 225 -20.76 17.12 -38.25
CA PRO A 225 -20.73 16.04 -37.29
C PRO A 225 -22.09 15.92 -36.58
N LEU A 226 -22.99 15.10 -37.11
CA LEU A 226 -23.97 14.43 -36.25
C LEU A 226 -23.17 13.51 -35.31
N LYS A 227 -23.21 13.79 -34.00
CA LYS A 227 -22.68 12.88 -32.96
C LYS A 227 -23.49 11.57 -32.98
N CYS A 228 -23.15 10.64 -33.87
CA CYS A 228 -23.50 9.25 -33.68
C CYS A 228 -22.78 8.77 -32.41
N LEU A 229 -23.56 8.50 -31.35
CA LEU A 229 -23.04 7.94 -30.10
C LEU A 229 -22.27 6.66 -30.41
N SER A 230 -20.96 6.69 -30.24
CA SER A 230 -20.12 5.51 -30.43
C SER A 230 -20.52 4.45 -29.39
N ASN A 231 -20.34 3.16 -29.71
CA ASN A 231 -20.53 2.09 -28.72
C ASN A 231 -19.64 2.30 -27.47
N GLU A 232 -18.50 2.98 -27.65
CA GLU A 232 -17.57 3.37 -26.58
C GLU A 232 -18.20 4.37 -25.60
N ASP A 233 -18.89 5.42 -26.09
CA ASP A 233 -19.59 6.39 -25.25
C ASP A 233 -20.74 5.78 -24.44
N LYS A 234 -21.39 4.74 -24.98
CA LYS A 234 -22.41 3.98 -24.25
C LYS A 234 -21.79 3.20 -23.08
N CYS A 235 -20.63 2.58 -23.30
CA CYS A 235 -19.93 1.81 -22.29
C CYS A 235 -19.42 2.69 -21.14
N VAL A 236 -18.80 3.83 -21.45
CA VAL A 236 -18.34 4.79 -20.42
C VAL A 236 -19.50 5.28 -19.57
N ARG A 237 -20.66 5.57 -20.18
CA ARG A 237 -21.87 5.96 -19.45
C ARG A 237 -22.40 4.85 -18.55
N GLU A 238 -22.37 3.59 -19.00
CA GLU A 238 -22.77 2.47 -18.15
C GLU A 238 -21.85 2.31 -16.94
N MET A 239 -20.53 2.39 -17.14
CA MET A 239 -19.54 2.32 -16.05
C MET A 239 -19.73 3.48 -15.05
N ASN A 240 -19.89 4.71 -15.54
CA ASN A 240 -20.18 5.88 -14.71
C ASN A 240 -21.48 5.68 -13.91
N GLY A 241 -22.50 5.09 -14.52
CA GLY A 241 -23.76 4.72 -13.85
C GLY A 241 -23.54 3.74 -12.70
N VAL A 242 -22.72 2.70 -12.89
CA VAL A 242 -22.41 1.72 -11.83
C VAL A 242 -21.70 2.38 -10.64
N ILE A 243 -20.73 3.25 -10.90
CA ILE A 243 -19.98 3.97 -9.86
C ILE A 243 -20.90 4.95 -9.12
N TYR A 244 -21.72 5.70 -9.85
CA TYR A 244 -22.65 6.67 -9.27
C TYR A 244 -23.74 5.99 -8.43
N ASP A 245 -24.32 4.89 -8.91
CA ASP A 245 -25.22 4.05 -8.13
C ASP A 245 -24.53 3.52 -6.87
N GLY A 246 -23.25 3.11 -7.00
CA GLY A 246 -22.42 2.67 -5.90
C GLY A 246 -22.28 3.76 -4.84
N PHE A 247 -21.96 4.97 -5.26
CA PHE A 247 -21.84 6.14 -4.39
C PHE A 247 -23.14 6.41 -3.62
N LYS A 248 -24.31 6.27 -4.26
CA LYS A 248 -25.61 6.46 -3.61
C LYS A 248 -26.00 5.38 -2.60
N CYS A 249 -25.50 4.15 -2.76
CA CYS A 249 -25.98 2.99 -1.98
C CYS A 249 -24.95 2.43 -0.99
N ILE A 250 -23.71 2.94 -1.02
CA ILE A 250 -22.62 2.58 -0.12
C ILE A 250 -22.35 3.77 0.80
N ASP A 251 -21.94 3.50 2.04
CA ASP A 251 -21.46 4.51 2.98
C ASP A 251 -20.37 5.39 2.35
N HIS A 252 -20.62 6.71 2.27
CA HIS A 252 -19.72 7.68 1.63
C HIS A 252 -18.32 7.68 2.26
N TYR A 253 -18.18 7.31 3.53
CA TYR A 253 -16.88 7.13 4.17
C TYR A 253 -15.99 6.12 3.42
N MET A 254 -16.57 5.10 2.79
CA MET A 254 -15.79 4.16 1.95
C MET A 254 -15.13 4.86 0.78
N PHE A 255 -15.81 5.83 0.14
CA PHE A 255 -15.20 6.66 -0.91
C PHE A 255 -14.19 7.65 -0.37
N TYR A 256 -14.42 8.17 0.85
CA TYR A 256 -13.45 9.01 1.53
C TYR A 256 -12.09 8.30 1.72
N THR A 257 -12.06 6.99 2.01
CA THR A 257 -10.79 6.24 2.12
C THR A 257 -9.95 6.24 0.84
N ALA A 258 -10.56 6.52 -0.32
CA ALA A 258 -9.89 6.65 -1.61
C ALA A 258 -9.90 8.09 -2.15
N PHE A 259 -10.21 9.09 -1.32
CA PHE A 259 -10.28 10.50 -1.72
C PHE A 259 -8.99 10.97 -2.41
N ALA A 260 -7.85 10.58 -1.87
CA ALA A 260 -6.54 10.93 -2.40
C ALA A 260 -6.29 10.32 -3.80
N GLN A 261 -6.93 9.19 -4.15
CA GLN A 261 -6.88 8.58 -5.49
C GLN A 261 -7.83 9.28 -6.47
N LEU A 262 -9.00 9.70 -5.98
CA LEU A 262 -9.99 10.42 -6.77
C LEU A 262 -9.46 11.82 -7.17
N ILE A 263 -8.87 12.54 -6.22
CA ILE A 263 -8.39 13.92 -6.46
C ILE A 263 -7.15 13.96 -7.37
N SER A 264 -6.27 12.95 -7.33
CA SER A 264 -5.10 12.90 -8.23
C SER A 264 -5.51 12.77 -9.70
N ARG A 265 -6.65 12.11 -9.96
CA ARG A 265 -7.22 11.82 -11.28
C ARG A 265 -8.21 12.87 -11.79
N ILE A 266 -8.27 14.04 -11.18
CA ILE A 266 -9.20 15.11 -11.56
C ILE A 266 -9.02 15.59 -13.02
N THR A 267 -7.84 15.40 -13.61
CA THR A 267 -7.52 15.76 -15.00
C THR A 267 -7.84 14.65 -16.02
N HIS A 268 -8.73 13.71 -15.69
CA HIS A 268 -9.12 12.61 -16.58
C HIS A 268 -9.57 13.11 -17.98
N PRO A 269 -9.13 12.50 -19.10
CA PRO A 269 -9.39 13.02 -20.45
C PRO A 269 -10.88 13.01 -20.84
N ASN A 270 -11.64 12.00 -20.42
CA ASN A 270 -13.09 11.94 -20.67
C ASN A 270 -13.86 12.89 -19.73
N GLU A 271 -14.70 13.75 -20.31
CA GLU A 271 -15.45 14.77 -19.58
C GLU A 271 -16.59 14.19 -18.73
N ASP A 272 -17.30 13.16 -19.18
CA ASP A 272 -18.39 12.53 -18.40
C ASP A 272 -17.86 11.85 -17.13
N VAL A 273 -16.68 11.25 -17.23
CA VAL A 273 -15.95 10.69 -16.07
C VAL A 273 -15.58 11.81 -15.10
N PHE A 274 -15.07 12.95 -15.60
CA PHE A 274 -14.80 14.11 -14.75
C PHE A 274 -16.06 14.66 -14.08
N GLN A 275 -17.21 14.73 -14.76
CA GLN A 275 -18.47 15.16 -14.13
C GLN A 275 -18.87 14.23 -12.97
N THR A 276 -18.66 12.92 -13.13
CA THR A 276 -18.89 11.92 -12.07
C THR A 276 -17.92 12.13 -10.90
N LEU A 277 -16.62 12.29 -11.17
CA LEU A 277 -15.61 12.61 -10.15
C LEU A 277 -15.94 13.90 -9.40
N LYS A 278 -16.34 14.95 -10.12
CA LYS A 278 -16.69 16.26 -9.57
C LYS A 278 -17.84 16.15 -8.58
N MET A 279 -18.85 15.35 -8.89
CA MET A 279 -20.00 15.11 -8.00
C MET A 279 -19.60 14.31 -6.75
N ILE A 280 -18.81 13.25 -6.90
CA ILE A 280 -18.32 12.44 -5.76
C ILE A 280 -17.47 13.32 -4.83
N LEU A 281 -16.46 14.00 -5.37
CA LEU A 281 -15.54 14.83 -4.59
C LEU A 281 -16.25 15.99 -3.89
N SER A 282 -17.17 16.68 -4.57
CA SER A 282 -17.93 17.77 -3.96
C SER A 282 -18.84 17.28 -2.83
N THR A 283 -19.50 16.14 -2.99
CA THR A 283 -20.35 15.55 -1.94
C THR A 283 -19.51 15.15 -0.72
N LEU A 284 -18.37 14.48 -0.92
CA LEU A 284 -17.45 14.14 0.17
C LEU A 284 -16.92 15.38 0.90
N MET A 285 -16.65 16.47 0.17
CA MET A 285 -16.22 17.74 0.77
C MET A 285 -17.30 18.41 1.62
N VAL A 286 -18.59 18.22 1.31
CA VAL A 286 -19.69 18.73 2.13
C VAL A 286 -19.83 17.90 3.40
N GLU A 287 -19.70 16.58 3.31
CA GLU A 287 -19.88 15.67 4.45
C GLU A 287 -18.66 15.62 5.39
N TYR A 288 -17.45 15.67 4.84
CA TYR A 288 -16.17 15.57 5.56
C TYR A 288 -15.24 16.77 5.27
N PRO A 289 -15.68 18.01 5.56
CA PRO A 289 -15.02 19.23 5.06
C PRO A 289 -13.58 19.36 5.54
N HIS A 290 -13.32 19.18 6.84
CA HIS A 290 -11.98 19.37 7.40
C HIS A 290 -10.95 18.38 6.82
N GLN A 291 -11.36 17.12 6.65
CA GLN A 291 -10.52 16.05 6.12
C GLN A 291 -10.21 16.28 4.64
N CYS A 292 -11.25 16.53 3.83
CA CYS A 292 -11.08 16.73 2.39
C CYS A 292 -10.34 18.03 2.06
N LEU A 293 -10.55 19.11 2.83
CA LEU A 293 -9.82 20.37 2.63
C LEU A 293 -8.34 20.18 2.87
N TRP A 294 -7.93 19.52 3.97
CA TRP A 294 -6.50 19.23 4.20
C TRP A 294 -5.88 18.39 3.08
N GLN A 295 -6.58 17.36 2.59
CA GLN A 295 -6.04 16.49 1.53
C GLN A 295 -5.99 17.13 0.14
N SER A 296 -6.86 18.12 -0.14
CA SER A 296 -6.95 18.75 -1.48
C SER A 296 -6.36 20.16 -1.56
N ILE A 297 -5.92 20.76 -0.44
CA ILE A 297 -5.48 22.16 -0.41
C ILE A 297 -4.27 22.42 -1.33
N ALA A 298 -3.34 21.48 -1.44
CA ALA A 298 -2.22 21.61 -2.36
C ALA A 298 -2.66 21.62 -3.83
N VAL A 299 -3.68 20.84 -4.18
CA VAL A 299 -4.25 20.80 -5.55
C VAL A 299 -5.04 22.07 -5.83
N PHE A 300 -5.70 22.64 -4.83
CA PHE A 300 -6.45 23.90 -4.93
C PHE A 300 -5.55 25.14 -5.10
N ARG A 301 -4.33 25.05 -4.58
CA ARG A 301 -3.28 26.09 -4.63
C ARG A 301 -2.20 25.80 -5.66
N CYS A 302 -2.41 24.84 -6.57
CA CYS A 302 -1.44 24.54 -7.62
C CYS A 302 -1.24 25.76 -8.54
N ASP A 303 -0.06 25.84 -9.16
CA ASP A 303 0.23 26.91 -10.12
C ASP A 303 -0.67 26.81 -11.36
N ALA A 304 -1.39 27.89 -11.67
CA ALA A 304 -2.31 27.96 -12.80
C ALA A 304 -1.58 27.97 -14.15
N ASP A 305 -0.37 28.54 -14.20
CA ASP A 305 0.42 28.62 -15.43
C ASP A 305 1.06 27.28 -15.76
N ASN A 306 1.50 26.55 -14.74
CA ASN A 306 2.15 25.26 -14.90
C ASN A 306 1.12 24.12 -15.14
N GLN A 307 -0.08 24.20 -14.54
CA GLN A 307 -1.10 23.14 -14.61
C GLN A 307 -2.55 23.67 -14.76
N PRO A 308 -2.89 24.29 -15.91
CA PRO A 308 -4.14 25.03 -16.09
C PRO A 308 -5.40 24.16 -15.99
N LEU A 309 -5.36 22.94 -16.54
CA LEU A 309 -6.52 22.03 -16.52
C LEU A 309 -6.85 21.59 -15.09
N ARG A 310 -5.83 21.24 -14.30
CA ARG A 310 -5.99 20.82 -12.91
C ARG A 310 -6.51 21.97 -12.05
N PHE A 311 -5.92 23.15 -12.20
CA PHE A 311 -6.35 24.37 -11.52
C PHE A 311 -7.85 24.64 -11.76
N THR A 312 -8.27 24.63 -13.03
CA THR A 312 -9.65 24.89 -13.43
C THR A 312 -10.62 23.84 -12.87
N ARG A 313 -10.29 22.56 -13.00
CA ARG A 313 -11.17 21.46 -12.56
C ARG A 313 -11.27 21.35 -11.05
N CYS A 314 -10.18 21.58 -10.31
CA CYS A 314 -10.19 21.60 -8.85
C CYS A 314 -11.11 22.71 -8.32
N ARG A 315 -11.03 23.91 -8.89
CA ARG A 315 -11.94 25.03 -8.55
C ARG A 315 -13.39 24.69 -8.86
N ALA A 316 -13.68 24.01 -9.97
CA ALA A 316 -15.03 23.56 -10.29
C ALA A 316 -15.61 22.58 -9.25
N VAL A 317 -14.79 21.71 -8.64
CA VAL A 317 -15.20 20.85 -7.52
C VAL A 317 -15.56 21.68 -6.29
N TYR A 318 -14.68 22.61 -5.90
CA TYR A 318 -14.88 23.49 -4.74
C TYR A 318 -16.11 24.37 -4.91
N ASP A 319 -16.34 24.91 -6.10
CA ASP A 319 -17.50 25.76 -6.39
C ASP A 319 -18.80 24.97 -6.40
N LEU A 320 -18.79 23.72 -6.88
CA LEU A 320 -19.95 22.84 -6.74
C LEU A 320 -20.22 22.55 -5.27
N ALA A 321 -19.20 22.17 -4.49
CA ALA A 321 -19.33 21.89 -3.06
C ALA A 321 -19.93 23.08 -2.28
N LYS A 322 -19.47 24.31 -2.57
CA LYS A 322 -20.02 25.55 -1.98
C LYS A 322 -21.49 25.81 -2.32
N ARG A 323 -21.95 25.34 -3.49
CA ARG A 323 -23.34 25.51 -3.94
C ARG A 323 -24.25 24.43 -3.35
N THR A 324 -23.74 23.23 -3.17
CA THR A 324 -24.49 22.08 -2.61
C THR A 324 -24.50 22.05 -1.09
N ASP A 325 -23.61 22.78 -0.43
CA ASP A 325 -23.58 22.92 1.03
C ASP A 325 -24.76 23.76 1.55
N GLU A 326 -25.81 23.08 2.01
CA GLU A 326 -27.00 23.68 2.61
C GLU A 326 -26.69 24.48 3.89
N THR A 327 -25.66 24.06 4.64
CA THR A 327 -25.25 24.72 5.90
C THR A 327 -24.50 26.03 5.64
N GLY A 328 -23.94 26.20 4.44
CA GLY A 328 -23.08 27.33 4.08
C GLY A 328 -21.74 27.38 4.80
N GLN A 329 -21.37 26.36 5.59
CA GLN A 329 -20.12 26.27 6.34
C GLN A 329 -18.88 26.38 5.44
N LEU A 330 -18.91 25.77 4.25
CA LEU A 330 -17.78 25.77 3.30
C LEU A 330 -17.43 27.16 2.78
N LYS A 331 -18.40 28.09 2.72
CA LYS A 331 -18.14 29.49 2.32
C LYS A 331 -17.18 30.19 3.28
N ASN A 332 -17.20 29.79 4.55
CA ASN A 332 -16.31 30.30 5.59
C ASN A 332 -15.03 29.46 5.71
N LEU A 333 -15.13 28.11 5.66
CA LEU A 333 -13.98 27.23 5.86
C LEU A 333 -12.95 27.29 4.73
N ILE A 334 -13.37 27.35 3.47
CA ILE A 334 -12.44 27.32 2.33
C ILE A 334 -11.42 28.47 2.39
N PRO A 335 -11.84 29.75 2.59
CA PRO A 335 -10.91 30.86 2.81
C PRO A 335 -10.00 30.67 4.02
N GLN A 336 -10.51 30.09 5.12
CA GLN A 336 -9.71 29.83 6.33
C GLN A 336 -8.57 28.83 6.07
N TYR A 337 -8.86 27.72 5.39
CA TYR A 337 -7.86 26.72 5.03
C TYR A 337 -6.86 27.25 3.99
N GLU A 338 -7.32 28.03 3.01
CA GLU A 338 -6.45 28.68 2.04
C GLU A 338 -5.48 29.67 2.73
N TYR A 339 -5.98 30.51 3.62
CA TYR A 339 -5.18 31.45 4.40
C TYR A 339 -4.12 30.73 5.25
N VAL A 340 -4.53 29.73 6.03
CA VAL A 340 -3.62 29.00 6.93
C VAL A 340 -2.58 28.19 6.18
N ALA A 341 -2.94 27.58 5.05
CA ALA A 341 -1.95 26.94 4.18
C ALA A 341 -0.91 27.95 3.67
N ALA A 342 -1.30 29.17 3.28
CA ALA A 342 -0.37 30.21 2.82
C ALA A 342 0.52 30.69 3.96
N ALA A 343 -0.07 30.91 5.13
CA ALA A 343 0.64 31.34 6.32
C ALA A 343 1.71 30.32 6.74
N PHE A 344 1.38 29.02 6.79
CA PHE A 344 2.36 27.99 7.12
C PHE A 344 3.48 27.85 6.08
N ILE A 345 3.19 28.02 4.80
CA ILE A 345 4.23 28.07 3.77
C ILE A 345 5.19 29.24 4.01
N ARG A 346 4.69 30.44 4.35
CA ARG A 346 5.56 31.58 4.66
C ARG A 346 6.41 31.35 5.90
N VAL A 347 5.85 30.72 6.94
CA VAL A 347 6.64 30.26 8.09
C VAL A 347 7.73 29.31 7.60
N ALA A 348 7.40 28.34 6.77
CA ALA A 348 8.35 27.37 6.24
C ALA A 348 9.48 28.05 5.44
N GLU A 349 9.18 29.06 4.63
CA GLU A 349 10.12 29.74 3.73
C GLU A 349 11.02 30.78 4.41
N ASP A 350 10.62 31.29 5.58
CA ASP A 350 11.36 32.32 6.30
C ASP A 350 12.79 31.85 6.70
N ASN A 351 13.80 32.68 6.44
CA ASN A 351 15.18 32.36 6.75
C ASN A 351 15.50 32.74 8.21
N CYS A 352 15.38 31.76 9.10
CA CYS A 352 15.63 31.92 10.53
C CYS A 352 16.97 31.27 10.95
N PRO A 353 17.66 31.80 11.98
CA PRO A 353 18.82 31.13 12.58
C PRO A 353 18.48 29.74 13.11
N ILE A 354 19.46 28.82 13.11
CA ILE A 354 19.29 27.45 13.62
C ILE A 354 19.17 27.49 15.14
N GLY A 355 18.33 26.63 15.72
CA GLY A 355 18.14 26.50 17.17
C GLY A 355 16.74 26.93 17.62
N THR A 356 16.56 27.04 18.93
CA THR A 356 15.31 27.49 19.54
C THR A 356 15.13 28.99 19.32
N GLN A 357 13.92 29.40 18.98
CA GLN A 357 13.53 30.76 18.64
C GLN A 357 12.24 31.11 19.39
N SER A 358 12.11 32.37 19.81
CA SER A 358 10.95 32.92 20.53
C SER A 358 11.02 34.45 20.48
N PRO A 359 9.88 35.18 20.48
CA PRO A 359 8.51 34.67 20.47
C PRO A 359 7.95 34.51 19.04
N PHE A 360 7.26 33.39 18.80
CA PHE A 360 6.60 33.08 17.52
C PHE A 360 5.62 34.19 17.12
N SER A 361 4.86 34.74 18.07
CA SER A 361 3.84 35.77 17.82
C SER A 361 4.39 37.11 17.34
N GLN A 362 5.62 37.45 17.71
CA GLN A 362 6.29 38.68 17.24
C GLN A 362 6.79 38.52 15.81
N ARG A 363 7.30 37.32 15.45
CA ARG A 363 7.85 37.07 14.11
C ARG A 363 6.76 36.77 13.08
N TYR A 364 5.70 36.06 13.50
CA TYR A 364 4.61 35.61 12.64
C TYR A 364 3.27 36.12 13.18
N THR A 365 3.15 37.43 13.34
CA THR A 365 1.96 38.11 13.87
C THR A 365 0.71 37.76 13.07
N TYR A 366 0.81 37.67 11.75
CA TYR A 366 -0.30 37.33 10.85
C TYR A 366 -0.98 35.99 11.17
N LEU A 367 -0.23 35.01 11.69
CA LEU A 367 -0.77 33.69 12.00
C LEU A 367 -1.27 33.62 13.45
N SER A 368 -0.54 34.27 14.36
CA SER A 368 -0.91 34.31 15.78
C SER A 368 -2.15 35.16 16.03
N GLU A 369 -2.26 36.32 15.38
CA GLU A 369 -3.45 37.17 15.44
C GLU A 369 -4.64 36.49 14.78
N TYR A 370 -4.44 35.78 13.67
CA TYR A 370 -5.50 35.01 13.03
C TYR A 370 -6.14 34.00 13.99
N PHE A 371 -5.35 33.17 14.67
CA PHE A 371 -5.90 32.22 15.65
C PHE A 371 -6.50 32.88 16.89
N ARG A 372 -6.04 34.08 17.27
CA ARG A 372 -6.55 34.84 18.41
C ARG A 372 -7.87 35.57 18.12
N SER A 373 -7.96 36.24 16.97
CA SER A 373 -9.05 37.18 16.66
C SER A 373 -9.81 36.86 15.38
N GLY A 374 -9.43 35.83 14.62
CA GLY A 374 -10.02 35.49 13.32
C GLY A 374 -9.68 36.44 12.18
N LYS A 375 -8.83 37.45 12.41
CA LYS A 375 -8.46 38.46 11.41
C LYS A 375 -7.43 37.89 10.44
N MET A 376 -7.75 37.91 9.15
CA MET A 376 -6.85 37.47 8.08
C MET A 376 -6.01 38.65 7.59
N SER A 377 -4.68 38.51 7.63
CA SER A 377 -3.78 39.56 7.15
C SER A 377 -3.85 39.69 5.61
N PRO A 378 -4.06 40.91 5.06
CA PRO A 378 -4.00 41.18 3.62
C PRO A 378 -2.68 40.74 3.00
N THR A 379 -1.58 40.80 3.75
CA THR A 379 -0.25 40.49 3.25
C THR A 379 -0.08 39.04 2.83
N ILE A 380 -0.86 38.10 3.36
CA ILE A 380 -0.75 36.65 3.09
C ILE A 380 -1.43 36.25 1.78
N TRP A 381 -2.49 36.98 1.39
CA TRP A 381 -3.23 36.68 0.17
C TRP A 381 -2.36 36.85 -1.07
N THR A 382 -2.35 35.83 -1.92
CA THR A 382 -1.65 35.84 -3.21
C THR A 382 -2.57 36.15 -4.38
N THR A 383 -3.89 36.12 -4.19
CA THR A 383 -4.88 36.39 -5.24
C THR A 383 -5.44 37.80 -5.12
N GLU A 384 -5.34 38.58 -6.19
CA GLU A 384 -5.85 39.96 -6.34
C GLU A 384 -7.35 40.11 -5.97
N ARG A 385 -8.12 39.01 -5.96
CA ARG A 385 -9.57 39.01 -5.75
C ARG A 385 -10.04 39.11 -4.29
N ALA A 386 -9.14 39.09 -3.30
CA ALA A 386 -9.48 39.27 -1.89
C ALA A 386 -9.36 40.73 -1.40
N GLN A 387 -8.77 41.62 -2.21
CA GLN A 387 -8.52 43.02 -1.81
C GLN A 387 -9.76 43.93 -1.85
N GLY A 388 -10.94 43.42 -2.24
CA GLY A 388 -12.12 44.26 -2.53
C GLY A 388 -13.46 43.84 -1.91
N LYS A 389 -13.49 42.93 -0.93
CA LYS A 389 -14.74 42.61 -0.20
C LYS A 389 -14.59 42.93 1.28
N GLU A 390 -15.34 43.92 1.74
CA GLU A 390 -15.51 44.27 3.15
C GLU A 390 -15.76 43.01 3.98
N THR A 391 -14.89 42.78 4.97
CA THR A 391 -15.00 41.62 5.85
C THR A 391 -16.18 41.81 6.79
N LYS A 392 -17.17 40.91 6.66
CA LYS A 392 -18.07 40.52 7.76
C LYS A 392 -17.27 40.27 9.04
N GLU A 393 -17.90 40.41 10.20
CA GLU A 393 -17.26 40.17 11.52
C GLU A 393 -16.34 38.94 11.52
N PRO A 394 -15.15 39.04 12.13
CA PRO A 394 -14.16 37.96 12.08
C PRO A 394 -14.71 36.70 12.75
N VAL A 395 -14.95 35.67 11.94
CA VAL A 395 -15.41 34.37 12.42
C VAL A 395 -14.24 33.64 13.07
N ARG A 396 -14.47 33.06 14.25
CA ARG A 396 -13.46 32.27 14.96
C ARG A 396 -12.92 31.15 14.07
N PRO A 397 -11.58 31.01 13.91
CA PRO A 397 -11.01 29.97 13.09
C PRO A 397 -11.43 28.57 13.54
N SER A 398 -11.92 27.78 12.60
CA SER A 398 -12.40 26.42 12.84
C SER A 398 -11.58 25.45 12.01
N ILE A 399 -10.28 25.37 12.29
CA ILE A 399 -9.34 24.53 11.54
C ILE A 399 -8.92 23.37 12.42
N VAL A 400 -9.12 22.14 11.95
CA VAL A 400 -8.76 20.93 12.68
C VAL A 400 -7.25 20.73 12.67
N VAL A 401 -6.67 20.29 13.79
CA VAL A 401 -5.24 20.00 13.89
C VAL A 401 -4.87 18.89 12.87
N PRO A 402 -3.84 19.10 12.03
CA PRO A 402 -3.50 18.23 10.90
C PRO A 402 -2.78 16.92 11.31
N LEU A 403 -3.35 16.13 12.22
CA LEU A 403 -2.77 14.87 12.70
C LEU A 403 -3.39 13.65 12.03
N HIS A 404 -2.63 12.56 11.98
CA HIS A 404 -3.11 11.29 11.44
C HIS A 404 -4.44 10.85 12.06
N LYS A 405 -4.57 10.90 13.40
CA LYS A 405 -5.81 10.55 14.13
C LYS A 405 -7.04 11.43 13.83
N MET A 406 -6.85 12.60 13.21
CA MET A 406 -7.91 13.58 12.91
C MET A 406 -8.35 13.50 11.44
N ILE A 407 -7.44 13.06 10.58
CA ILE A 407 -7.66 12.90 9.14
C ILE A 407 -8.12 11.48 8.86
N GLU A 408 -7.57 10.47 9.53
CA GLU A 408 -7.90 9.08 9.28
C GLU A 408 -8.63 8.48 10.48
N GLN A 409 -9.67 7.70 10.18
CA GLN A 409 -10.36 6.90 11.19
C GLN A 409 -9.85 5.46 11.12
N VAL A 410 -9.51 4.92 12.28
CA VAL A 410 -9.32 3.48 12.43
C VAL A 410 -10.69 2.84 12.23
N ILE A 411 -10.89 2.16 11.10
CA ILE A 411 -12.08 1.33 10.93
C ILE A 411 -12.03 0.29 12.04
N PRO A 412 -13.03 0.21 12.93
CA PRO A 412 -13.08 -0.85 13.93
C PRO A 412 -13.17 -2.17 13.17
N THR A 413 -12.04 -2.84 13.00
CA THR A 413 -12.04 -4.26 12.65
C THR A 413 -12.65 -4.92 13.86
N ASN A 414 -13.93 -5.32 13.79
CA ASN A 414 -14.54 -6.10 14.85
C ASN A 414 -13.58 -7.24 15.20
N LEU A 415 -13.05 -7.16 16.41
CA LEU A 415 -12.01 -7.99 16.95
C LEU A 415 -12.58 -9.40 17.15
N ASN A 416 -12.23 -10.32 16.25
CA ASN A 416 -12.07 -11.71 16.66
C ASN A 416 -10.65 -11.87 17.22
N THR A 417 -10.39 -11.31 18.40
CA THR A 417 -9.18 -11.61 19.20
C THR A 417 -9.59 -12.27 20.51
N LEU A 418 -9.46 -13.59 20.54
CA LEU A 418 -9.43 -14.41 21.76
C LEU A 418 -8.14 -14.18 22.60
N SER A 419 -7.61 -12.96 22.63
CA SER A 419 -6.34 -12.69 23.33
C SER A 419 -6.16 -11.25 23.81
N GLN A 420 -7.24 -10.60 24.24
CA GLN A 420 -7.13 -9.47 25.15
C GLN A 420 -8.06 -9.76 26.33
N LEU A 421 -7.46 -9.88 27.52
CA LEU A 421 -8.19 -9.98 28.78
C LEU A 421 -9.15 -8.78 28.84
N PRO A 422 -10.46 -8.99 29.05
CA PRO A 422 -11.41 -7.90 29.12
C PRO A 422 -11.25 -7.17 30.44
N ASP A 423 -11.03 -5.86 30.37
CA ASP A 423 -11.42 -4.99 31.48
C ASP A 423 -12.93 -5.14 31.69
N VAL A 424 -13.29 -5.44 32.93
CA VAL A 424 -14.64 -5.76 33.38
C VAL A 424 -15.53 -4.52 33.28
N ASN A 425 -16.51 -4.58 32.37
CA ASN A 425 -17.82 -3.90 32.34
C ASN A 425 -18.12 -3.28 30.98
N LEU A 426 -18.70 -4.05 30.04
CA LEU A 426 -19.52 -3.47 28.96
C LEU A 426 -20.49 -4.49 28.35
N GLU A 427 -21.37 -5.11 29.16
CA GLU A 427 -22.42 -6.02 28.67
C GLU A 427 -23.81 -5.37 28.48
N GLN A 428 -23.90 -4.04 28.31
CA GLN A 428 -25.22 -3.37 28.18
C GLN A 428 -25.43 -2.44 26.96
N THR A 429 -24.63 -2.53 25.89
CA THR A 429 -24.84 -1.65 24.70
C THR A 429 -24.89 -2.37 23.36
N VAL A 430 -25.40 -3.60 23.29
CA VAL A 430 -25.57 -4.36 22.02
C VAL A 430 -26.96 -4.18 21.39
N SER A 431 -27.68 -3.10 21.70
CA SER A 431 -29.00 -2.86 21.08
C SER A 431 -29.26 -1.37 20.83
N SER A 432 -28.53 -0.79 19.86
CA SER A 432 -28.89 0.40 19.04
C SER A 432 -27.64 1.17 18.59
N ALA A 433 -26.93 0.70 17.56
CA ALA A 433 -25.81 1.46 16.99
C ALA A 433 -25.80 1.41 15.45
N SER A 434 -26.77 2.09 14.84
CA SER A 434 -26.49 2.86 13.63
C SER A 434 -25.54 4.01 14.01
N SER A 435 -24.27 3.71 14.25
CA SER A 435 -23.31 4.70 14.75
C SER A 435 -22.68 5.48 13.59
N ASN A 436 -23.19 6.68 13.34
CA ASN A 436 -22.50 7.72 12.58
C ASN A 436 -21.05 7.83 13.07
N ILE A 437 -20.10 7.53 12.17
CA ILE A 437 -18.68 7.47 12.50
C ILE A 437 -18.16 8.92 12.64
N LYS A 438 -18.05 9.42 13.87
CA LYS A 438 -17.59 10.80 14.13
C LYS A 438 -16.07 10.88 14.17
N PHE A 439 -15.48 11.77 13.37
CA PHE A 439 -14.06 12.11 13.47
C PHE A 439 -13.79 12.81 14.79
N SER A 440 -12.60 12.59 15.37
CA SER A 440 -12.12 13.43 16.45
C SER A 440 -11.91 14.85 15.88
N THR A 441 -12.50 15.86 16.52
CA THR A 441 -12.42 17.27 16.06
C THR A 441 -11.71 18.13 17.09
N THR A 442 -10.39 17.99 17.17
CA THR A 442 -9.56 18.96 17.91
C THR A 442 -9.20 20.11 16.97
N TYR A 443 -9.57 21.33 17.34
CA TYR A 443 -9.28 22.53 16.56
C TYR A 443 -7.97 23.18 16.99
N ILE A 444 -7.31 23.90 16.09
CA ILE A 444 -6.15 24.73 16.41
C ILE A 444 -6.65 25.92 17.24
N HIS A 445 -6.18 26.02 18.48
CA HIS A 445 -6.49 27.14 19.37
C HIS A 445 -5.45 28.26 19.26
N SER A 446 -4.17 27.90 19.33
CA SER A 446 -3.04 28.83 19.20
C SER A 446 -1.76 28.09 18.76
N ILE A 447 -0.67 28.84 18.58
CA ILE A 447 0.67 28.32 18.35
C ILE A 447 1.54 28.71 19.53
N ASP A 448 2.39 27.80 19.99
CA ASP A 448 3.35 28.04 21.06
C ASP A 448 4.35 29.13 20.67
N GLU A 449 4.78 29.93 21.65
CA GLU A 449 5.72 31.04 21.41
C GLU A 449 7.13 30.53 21.12
N GLU A 450 7.46 29.33 21.59
CA GLU A 450 8.74 28.68 21.28
C GLU A 450 8.63 27.78 20.05
N PHE A 451 9.56 27.95 19.10
CA PHE A 451 9.73 27.06 17.95
C PHE A 451 11.20 26.75 17.71
N THR A 452 11.49 25.63 17.03
CA THR A 452 12.87 25.19 16.78
C THR A 452 13.17 25.14 15.29
N VAL A 453 14.28 25.74 14.87
CA VAL A 453 14.80 25.63 13.50
C VAL A 453 15.84 24.52 13.46
N MET A 454 15.57 23.49 12.66
CA MET A 454 16.39 22.28 12.62
C MET A 454 17.70 22.49 11.84
N LYS A 455 18.76 21.79 12.24
CA LYS A 455 20.07 21.81 11.59
C LYS A 455 20.06 20.95 10.31
N SER A 456 19.50 21.48 9.24
CA SER A 456 19.47 20.85 7.90
C SER A 456 19.68 21.90 6.81
N LEU A 457 20.01 21.46 5.59
CA LEU A 457 20.17 22.33 4.41
C LEU A 457 18.92 23.20 4.15
N VAL A 458 17.73 22.63 4.36
CA VAL A 458 16.45 23.32 4.13
C VAL A 458 15.90 24.01 5.38
N ARG A 459 16.61 23.93 6.52
CA ARG A 459 16.25 24.54 7.82
C ARG A 459 14.75 24.45 8.16
N PRO A 460 14.18 23.23 8.21
CA PRO A 460 12.76 23.07 8.51
C PRO A 460 12.47 23.52 9.94
N LYS A 461 11.24 23.98 10.19
CA LYS A 461 10.85 24.58 11.47
C LYS A 461 9.91 23.65 12.21
N LYS A 462 10.28 23.21 13.41
CA LYS A 462 9.41 22.52 14.34
C LYS A 462 8.61 23.56 15.11
N ILE A 463 7.31 23.62 14.84
CA ILE A 463 6.34 24.47 15.54
C ILE A 463 5.48 23.59 16.44
N THR A 464 4.88 24.17 17.48
CA THR A 464 3.97 23.44 18.37
C THR A 464 2.59 24.08 18.33
N ILE A 465 1.60 23.34 17.88
CA ILE A 465 0.20 23.76 17.91
C ILE A 465 -0.40 23.46 19.27
N VAL A 466 -1.17 24.39 19.83
CA VAL A 466 -2.01 24.15 21.00
C VAL A 466 -3.43 23.86 20.50
N GLY A 467 -3.94 22.66 20.81
CA GLY A 467 -5.28 22.26 20.45
C GLY A 467 -6.35 22.88 21.35
N SER A 468 -7.60 22.82 20.91
CA SER A 468 -8.79 23.21 21.69
C SER A 468 -8.97 22.34 22.95
N ASP A 469 -8.29 21.20 23.03
CA ASP A 469 -8.20 20.32 24.19
C ASP A 469 -7.05 20.69 25.15
N GLY A 470 -6.34 21.79 24.89
CA GLY A 470 -5.18 22.25 25.67
C GLY A 470 -3.90 21.44 25.45
N LYS A 471 -3.92 20.41 24.60
CA LYS A 471 -2.74 19.57 24.34
C LYS A 471 -1.83 20.22 23.30
N LYS A 472 -0.53 19.92 23.43
CA LYS A 472 0.52 20.38 22.51
C LYS A 472 0.76 19.36 21.41
N TYR A 473 0.77 19.83 20.17
CA TYR A 473 0.87 19.04 18.95
C TYR A 473 2.02 19.56 18.09
N PRO A 474 3.23 18.98 18.22
CA PRO A 474 4.37 19.41 17.44
C PRO A 474 4.20 19.01 15.97
N LEU A 475 4.59 19.90 15.06
CA LEU A 475 4.60 19.70 13.62
C LEU A 475 5.88 20.28 13.04
N MET A 476 6.32 19.73 11.91
CA MET A 476 7.43 20.27 11.13
C MET A 476 6.90 20.96 9.87
N CYS A 477 7.24 22.24 9.71
CA CYS A 477 7.06 22.99 8.48
C CYS A 477 8.30 22.79 7.60
N LYS A 478 8.14 22.15 6.44
CA LYS A 478 9.20 21.94 5.44
C LYS A 478 8.88 22.78 4.21
N ALA A 479 9.81 23.63 3.78
CA ALA A 479 9.67 24.44 2.57
C ALA A 479 10.40 23.79 1.39
N LYS A 480 9.95 24.11 0.17
CA LYS A 480 10.65 23.82 -1.09
C LYS A 480 10.87 22.34 -1.41
N ASP A 481 10.27 21.43 -0.62
CA ASP A 481 10.36 19.99 -0.80
C ASP A 481 9.04 19.41 -1.33
N GLU A 482 9.11 18.38 -2.16
CA GLU A 482 7.94 17.71 -2.72
C GLU A 482 7.45 16.67 -1.70
N LEU A 483 6.39 16.99 -0.96
CA LEU A 483 5.90 16.15 0.13
C LEU A 483 4.83 15.14 -0.30
N ARG A 484 4.38 15.13 -1.56
CA ARG A 484 3.38 14.14 -2.01
C ARG A 484 3.99 12.76 -2.07
N LYS A 485 5.27 12.61 -2.44
CA LYS A 485 6.00 11.35 -2.34
C LYS A 485 5.90 10.74 -0.94
N ASP A 486 6.23 11.53 0.08
CA ASP A 486 6.13 11.11 1.48
C ASP A 486 4.67 10.81 1.89
N ALA A 487 3.72 11.66 1.53
CA ALA A 487 2.30 11.44 1.86
C ALA A 487 1.76 10.13 1.26
N ARG A 488 2.03 9.88 -0.02
CA ARG A 488 1.61 8.66 -0.71
C ARG A 488 2.31 7.42 -0.17
N LEU A 489 3.57 7.55 0.25
CA LEU A 489 4.27 6.43 0.88
C LEU A 489 3.68 6.11 2.26
N MET A 490 3.22 7.12 3.00
CA MET A 490 2.48 6.88 4.24
C MET A 490 1.17 6.14 3.95
N ASP A 491 0.43 6.51 2.89
CA ASP A 491 -0.77 5.76 2.47
C ASP A 491 -0.44 4.29 2.16
N PHE A 492 0.65 4.05 1.43
CA PHE A 492 1.14 2.70 1.15
C PHE A 492 1.49 1.92 2.42
N ASN A 493 2.26 2.52 3.34
CA ASN A 493 2.65 1.90 4.60
C ASN A 493 1.45 1.58 5.49
N ARG A 494 0.40 2.42 5.48
CA ARG A 494 -0.85 2.12 6.19
C ARG A 494 -1.58 0.92 5.60
N MET A 495 -1.59 0.78 4.28
CA MET A 495 -2.12 -0.43 3.65
C MET A 495 -1.29 -1.66 4.02
N VAL A 496 0.04 -1.56 4.02
CA VAL A 496 0.92 -2.65 4.51
C VAL A 496 0.57 -3.02 5.95
N ASN A 497 0.39 -2.06 6.85
CA ASN A 497 -0.03 -2.31 8.23
C ASN A 497 -1.39 -3.03 8.30
N ALA A 498 -2.37 -2.58 7.51
CA ALA A 498 -3.69 -3.23 7.46
C ALA A 498 -3.58 -4.69 7.01
N LEU A 499 -2.73 -5.00 6.03
CA LEU A 499 -2.51 -6.36 5.52
C LEU A 499 -1.72 -7.22 6.52
N LEU A 500 -0.67 -6.67 7.15
CA LEU A 500 0.08 -7.34 8.22
C LEU A 500 -0.83 -7.66 9.40
N HIS A 501 -1.72 -6.74 9.78
CA HIS A 501 -2.70 -7.00 10.82
C HIS A 501 -3.72 -8.07 10.44
N GLN A 502 -4.03 -8.28 9.16
CA GLN A 502 -4.93 -9.36 8.75
C GLN A 502 -4.25 -10.74 8.86
N ASN A 503 -2.94 -10.82 8.63
CA ASN A 503 -2.17 -12.04 8.75
C ASN A 503 -1.94 -12.45 10.23
N ALA A 504 -2.25 -13.70 10.58
CA ALA A 504 -2.16 -14.19 11.96
C ALA A 504 -0.71 -14.21 12.50
N ASP A 505 0.25 -14.61 11.67
CA ASP A 505 1.66 -14.69 12.04
C ASP A 505 2.30 -13.31 12.24
N ALA A 506 1.97 -12.36 11.38
CA ALA A 506 2.41 -10.97 11.49
C ALA A 506 1.80 -10.29 12.72
N ARG A 507 0.49 -10.45 12.95
CA ARG A 507 -0.20 -9.92 14.14
C ARG A 507 0.37 -10.48 15.45
N ARG A 508 0.65 -11.79 15.52
CA ARG A 508 1.27 -12.41 16.72
C ARG A 508 2.62 -11.78 17.08
N ARG A 509 3.37 -11.33 16.08
CA ARG A 509 4.68 -10.67 16.25
C ARG A 509 4.58 -9.15 16.27
N GLN A 510 3.36 -8.59 16.21
CA GLN A 510 3.11 -7.15 16.14
C GLN A 510 3.91 -6.45 15.02
N LEU A 511 4.05 -7.12 13.86
CA LEU A 511 4.75 -6.53 12.71
C LEU A 511 3.98 -5.33 12.19
N HIS A 512 4.66 -4.19 12.11
CA HIS A 512 4.09 -2.94 11.61
C HIS A 512 5.21 -2.00 11.12
N VAL A 513 4.82 -1.00 10.35
CA VAL A 513 5.60 0.18 10.00
C VAL A 513 5.02 1.36 10.76
N ARG A 514 5.86 2.15 11.42
CA ARG A 514 5.38 3.38 12.08
C ARG A 514 5.08 4.45 11.05
N THR A 515 3.84 4.92 11.01
CA THR A 515 3.36 5.93 10.06
C THR A 515 3.14 7.27 10.74
N TYR A 516 3.27 8.36 9.98
CA TYR A 516 2.95 9.72 10.40
C TYR A 516 2.18 10.45 9.30
N ASN A 517 1.51 11.55 9.65
CA ASN A 517 0.81 12.34 8.67
C ASN A 517 1.74 13.30 7.92
N VAL A 518 1.50 13.46 6.62
CA VAL A 518 2.18 14.43 5.76
C VAL A 518 1.13 15.15 4.94
N ILE A 519 1.12 16.48 5.01
CA ILE A 519 0.16 17.33 4.30
C ILE A 519 0.93 18.30 3.40
N PRO A 520 1.00 18.01 2.09
CA PRO A 520 1.40 18.99 1.10
C PRO A 520 0.46 20.20 1.17
N LEU A 521 1.01 21.43 1.18
CA LEU A 521 0.20 22.66 1.21
C LEU A 521 0.19 23.38 -0.14
N GLN A 522 1.15 23.08 -1.02
CA GLN A 522 1.30 23.59 -2.38
C GLN A 522 2.23 22.66 -3.18
N ASP A 523 2.68 23.08 -4.36
CA ASP A 523 3.58 22.27 -5.20
C ASP A 523 4.90 21.89 -4.53
N ALA A 524 5.48 22.81 -3.76
CA ALA A 524 6.64 22.54 -2.93
C ALA A 524 6.45 23.08 -1.50
N GLY A 525 6.49 22.18 -0.53
CA GLY A 525 6.38 22.47 0.90
C GLY A 525 5.04 22.06 1.53
N GLY A 526 5.08 21.94 2.86
CA GLY A 526 3.91 21.57 3.64
C GLY A 526 4.25 21.22 5.09
N LEU A 527 3.39 20.40 5.70
CA LEU A 527 3.44 20.02 7.11
C LEU A 527 3.74 18.53 7.25
N ILE A 528 4.57 18.19 8.21
CA ILE A 528 4.87 16.81 8.62
C ILE A 528 4.56 16.68 10.10
N GLU A 529 3.85 15.63 10.50
CA GLU A 529 3.60 15.31 11.90
C GLU A 529 4.91 14.99 12.63
N TRP A 530 5.15 15.66 13.77
CA TRP A 530 6.32 15.38 14.58
C TRP A 530 6.02 14.27 15.58
N ILE A 531 6.72 13.15 15.46
CA ILE A 531 6.65 12.06 16.43
C ILE A 531 7.58 12.40 17.62
N PRO A 532 7.09 12.38 18.87
CA PRO A 532 7.92 12.62 20.05
C PRO A 532 8.89 11.47 20.31
N ASN A 533 9.89 11.72 21.16
CA ASN A 533 10.87 10.73 21.65
C ASN A 533 11.74 10.06 20.58
N LEU A 534 11.82 10.65 19.37
CA LEU A 534 12.68 10.14 18.32
C LEU A 534 14.07 10.75 18.40
N GLN A 535 15.08 9.91 18.25
CA GLN A 535 16.47 10.31 18.08
C GLN A 535 17.04 9.69 16.81
N THR A 536 17.89 10.43 16.09
CA THR A 536 18.51 9.87 14.88
C THR A 536 19.51 8.79 15.27
N TYR A 537 19.56 7.73 14.48
CA TYR A 537 20.48 6.61 14.67
C TYR A 537 21.93 7.09 14.70
N ARG A 538 22.25 8.10 13.87
CA ARG A 538 23.58 8.73 13.86
C ARG A 538 23.89 9.37 15.20
N SER A 539 23.00 10.19 15.76
CA SER A 539 23.19 10.81 17.06
C SER A 539 23.41 9.78 18.19
N VAL A 540 22.64 8.70 18.18
CA VAL A 540 22.76 7.59 19.15
C VAL A 540 24.13 6.91 19.05
N VAL A 541 24.54 6.53 17.84
CA VAL A 541 25.80 5.81 17.63
C VAL A 541 27.01 6.70 17.90
N GLU A 542 27.00 7.94 17.41
CA GLU A 542 28.13 8.87 17.59
C GLU A 542 28.42 9.16 19.06
N GLN A 543 27.38 9.34 19.88
CA GLN A 543 27.54 9.58 21.30
C GLN A 543 28.30 8.42 21.98
N LEU A 544 27.85 7.18 21.75
CA LEU A 544 28.46 6.00 22.36
C LEU A 544 29.85 5.67 21.80
N VAL A 545 30.08 5.95 20.51
CA VAL A 545 31.40 5.74 19.89
C VAL A 545 32.43 6.71 20.48
N LYS A 546 32.07 7.98 20.70
CA LYS A 546 32.94 8.98 21.35
C LYS A 546 33.28 8.61 22.79
N GLU A 547 32.34 8.01 23.52
CA GLU A 547 32.59 7.53 24.89
C GLU A 547 33.52 6.32 24.94
N LYS A 548 33.43 5.39 23.96
CA LYS A 548 34.22 4.15 23.95
C LYS A 548 35.59 4.27 23.28
N CYS A 549 35.77 5.24 22.40
CA CYS A 549 36.99 5.40 21.63
C CYS A 549 37.54 6.82 21.76
N ASN A 550 38.75 6.95 22.31
CA ASN A 550 39.40 8.24 22.52
C ASN A 550 39.82 8.91 21.20
N SER A 551 39.92 8.16 20.10
CA SER A 551 40.35 8.65 18.78
C SER A 551 39.34 8.26 17.70
N VAL A 552 38.14 8.86 17.78
CA VAL A 552 37.11 8.70 16.74
C VAL A 552 37.54 9.46 15.48
N MET A 553 37.62 8.76 14.36
CA MET A 553 37.85 9.37 13.05
C MET A 553 36.65 10.23 12.64
N THR A 554 36.90 11.45 12.18
CA THR A 554 35.83 12.33 11.67
C THR A 554 35.47 11.98 10.22
N ASP A 555 34.24 12.30 9.78
CA ASP A 555 33.83 12.12 8.38
C ASP A 555 34.78 12.77 7.39
N LYS A 556 35.30 13.96 7.71
CA LYS A 556 36.28 14.68 6.87
C LYS A 556 37.60 13.92 6.78
N GLU A 557 38.11 13.44 7.92
CA GLU A 557 39.34 12.64 7.96
C GLU A 557 39.17 11.34 7.18
N TRP A 558 38.05 10.65 7.36
CA TRP A 558 37.74 9.43 6.63
C TRP A 558 37.66 9.67 5.13
N PHE A 559 36.93 10.72 4.70
CA PHE A 559 36.79 11.07 3.29
C PHE A 559 38.14 11.41 2.65
N SER A 560 39.01 12.15 3.34
CA SER A 560 40.35 12.47 2.83
C SER A 560 41.27 11.25 2.71
N ARG A 561 41.06 10.22 3.53
CA ARG A 561 41.82 8.95 3.50
C ARG A 561 41.19 7.90 2.60
N TRP A 562 40.00 8.16 2.08
CA TRP A 562 39.26 7.20 1.29
C TRP A 562 39.88 7.00 -0.09
N ILE A 563 39.90 5.75 -0.55
CA ILE A 563 40.49 5.37 -1.84
C ILE A 563 39.38 5.38 -2.90
N HIS A 564 39.13 6.54 -3.52
CA HIS A 564 38.06 6.69 -4.52
C HIS A 564 38.22 5.77 -5.73
N ASN A 565 39.46 5.62 -6.24
CA ASN A 565 39.77 4.84 -7.43
C ASN A 565 40.35 3.45 -7.15
N GLY A 566 40.31 3.00 -5.88
CA GLY A 566 40.83 1.68 -5.49
C GLY A 566 39.88 0.55 -5.87
N THR A 567 40.41 -0.67 -5.89
CA THR A 567 39.57 -1.88 -6.04
C THR A 567 38.64 -2.06 -4.84
N ASP A 568 37.61 -2.88 -5.00
CA ASP A 568 36.64 -3.08 -3.91
C ASP A 568 37.28 -3.81 -2.71
N GLU A 569 38.27 -4.68 -2.97
CA GLU A 569 39.08 -5.35 -1.96
C GLU A 569 39.99 -4.37 -1.18
N GLU A 570 40.60 -3.40 -1.86
CA GLU A 570 41.42 -2.37 -1.22
C GLU A 570 40.59 -1.49 -0.30
N LYS A 571 39.39 -1.09 -0.76
CA LYS A 571 38.41 -0.35 0.03
C LYS A 571 37.98 -1.12 1.27
N LEU A 572 37.68 -2.41 1.12
CA LEU A 572 37.33 -3.28 2.24
C LEU A 572 38.50 -3.43 3.22
N ALA A 573 39.71 -3.63 2.73
CA ALA A 573 40.91 -3.72 3.56
C ALA A 573 41.10 -2.44 4.38
N ARG A 574 40.96 -1.26 3.77
CA ARG A 574 41.03 0.04 4.47
C ARG A 574 39.98 0.17 5.57
N LEU A 575 38.76 -0.23 5.25
CA LEU A 575 37.63 -0.17 6.17
C LEU A 575 37.84 -1.07 7.40
N ARG A 576 38.42 -2.27 7.21
CA ARG A 576 38.80 -3.18 8.30
C ARG A 576 40.00 -2.70 9.12
N THR A 577 41.03 -2.12 8.50
CA THR A 577 42.28 -1.76 9.19
C THR A 577 42.25 -0.38 9.84
N GLU A 578 41.54 0.60 9.26
CA GLU A 578 41.52 1.99 9.76
C GLU A 578 40.18 2.39 10.41
N TYR A 579 39.05 2.08 9.76
CA TYR A 579 37.74 2.59 10.20
C TYR A 579 37.15 1.76 11.34
N TYR A 580 37.11 0.43 11.17
CA TYR A 580 36.49 -0.48 12.13
C TYR A 580 37.07 -0.41 13.54
N PRO A 581 38.40 -0.33 13.76
CA PRO A 581 38.99 -0.24 15.09
C PRO A 581 38.61 1.04 15.84
N ARG A 582 38.40 2.15 15.11
CA ARG A 582 38.04 3.45 15.71
C ARG A 582 36.54 3.63 15.90
N HIS A 583 35.72 2.72 15.38
CA HIS A 583 34.26 2.79 15.42
C HIS A 583 33.71 1.43 15.89
N PRO A 584 33.76 1.13 17.19
CA PRO A 584 33.32 -0.15 17.72
C PRO A 584 31.81 -0.37 17.57
N ILE A 585 31.38 -1.61 17.79
CA ILE A 585 29.95 -1.95 17.86
C ILE A 585 29.37 -1.43 19.18
N VAL A 586 28.31 -0.61 19.10
CA VAL A 586 27.73 0.09 20.26
C VAL A 586 26.23 -0.15 20.46
N MET A 587 25.50 -0.61 19.44
CA MET A 587 24.05 -0.78 19.54
C MET A 587 23.57 -1.70 20.68
N PRO A 588 24.21 -2.86 20.96
CA PRO A 588 23.81 -3.68 22.10
C PRO A 588 23.95 -2.98 23.45
N GLU A 589 24.96 -2.11 23.60
CA GLU A 589 25.16 -1.30 24.80
C GLU A 589 24.07 -0.24 24.92
N TRP A 590 23.73 0.41 23.81
CA TRP A 590 22.65 1.40 23.77
C TRP A 590 21.34 0.82 24.33
N PHE A 591 20.91 -0.34 23.83
CA PHE A 591 19.69 -0.98 24.34
C PHE A 591 19.77 -1.24 25.85
N ARG A 592 20.90 -1.76 26.34
CA ARG A 592 21.07 -2.01 27.79
C ARG A 592 21.05 -0.75 28.65
N ARG A 593 21.51 0.40 28.12
CA ARG A 593 21.51 1.68 28.84
C ARG A 593 20.15 2.39 28.77
N SER A 594 19.51 2.35 27.62
CA SER A 594 18.23 3.03 27.37
C SER A 594 17.06 2.33 28.05
N PHE A 595 17.13 1.01 28.20
CA PHE A 595 16.06 0.19 28.77
C PHE A 595 16.61 -0.60 29.96
N SER A 596 16.39 -0.09 31.18
CA SER A 596 16.88 -0.69 32.42
C SER A 596 16.09 -1.92 32.85
N ASP A 597 14.78 -1.95 32.58
CA ASP A 597 13.94 -3.10 32.85
C ASP A 597 14.14 -4.21 31.81
N SER A 598 14.29 -5.46 32.27
CA SER A 598 14.63 -6.60 31.41
C SER A 598 13.52 -6.96 30.41
N CYS A 599 12.26 -6.84 30.82
CA CYS A 599 11.12 -7.11 29.95
C CYS A 599 10.98 -6.02 28.88
N HIS A 600 11.08 -4.75 29.27
CA HIS A 600 11.07 -3.61 28.35
C HIS A 600 12.27 -3.63 27.41
N TRP A 601 13.47 -3.95 27.89
CA TRP A 601 14.66 -4.11 27.05
C TRP A 601 14.45 -5.17 25.96
N TYR A 602 13.93 -6.34 26.34
CA TYR A 602 13.68 -7.42 25.41
C TYR A 602 12.62 -7.03 24.38
N ALA A 603 11.52 -6.41 24.82
CA ALA A 603 10.46 -5.91 23.96
C ALA A 603 10.97 -4.84 22.99
N ALA A 604 11.74 -3.85 23.48
CA ALA A 604 12.28 -2.76 22.66
C ALA A 604 13.27 -3.26 21.60
N ARG A 605 14.12 -4.24 21.95
CA ARG A 605 15.02 -4.89 20.99
C ARG A 605 14.25 -5.67 19.93
N LEU A 606 13.18 -6.36 20.32
CA LEU A 606 12.31 -7.05 19.35
C LEU A 606 11.58 -6.06 18.44
N ALA A 607 11.06 -4.96 18.99
CA ALA A 607 10.43 -3.88 18.22
C ALA A 607 11.40 -3.32 17.17
N PHE A 608 12.62 -2.97 17.58
CA PHE A 608 13.69 -2.56 16.66
C PHE A 608 13.92 -3.57 15.53
N THR A 609 13.98 -4.85 15.88
CA THR A 609 14.22 -5.94 14.93
C THR A 609 13.05 -6.09 13.94
N TYR A 610 11.82 -6.05 14.45
CA TYR A 610 10.60 -6.22 13.67
C TYR A 610 10.34 -5.05 12.73
N THR A 611 10.40 -3.82 13.21
CA THR A 611 10.19 -2.63 12.36
C THR A 611 11.30 -2.49 11.32
N SER A 612 12.55 -2.82 11.69
CA SER A 612 13.66 -2.87 10.72
C SER A 612 13.41 -3.92 9.64
N ALA A 613 13.00 -5.14 10.00
CA ALA A 613 12.71 -6.21 9.05
C ALA A 613 11.58 -5.83 8.07
N VAL A 614 10.47 -5.30 8.60
CA VAL A 614 9.33 -4.88 7.77
C VAL A 614 9.76 -3.78 6.80
N MET A 615 10.43 -2.74 7.29
CA MET A 615 10.84 -1.61 6.47
C MET A 615 11.97 -1.96 5.48
N SER A 616 12.84 -2.92 5.80
CA SER A 616 13.82 -3.47 4.85
C SER A 616 13.15 -4.14 3.65
N MET A 617 12.11 -4.95 3.89
CA MET A 617 11.38 -5.61 2.79
C MET A 617 10.55 -4.59 1.98
N VAL A 618 9.82 -3.70 2.66
CA VAL A 618 9.07 -2.62 2.00
C VAL A 618 9.99 -1.70 1.19
N GLY A 619 11.11 -1.29 1.78
CA GLY A 619 12.12 -0.46 1.13
C GLY A 619 12.74 -1.13 -0.09
N PHE A 620 13.05 -2.43 -0.02
CA PHE A 620 13.53 -3.19 -1.17
C PHE A 620 12.51 -3.23 -2.31
N ILE A 621 11.25 -3.57 -2.02
CA ILE A 621 10.20 -3.62 -3.04
C ILE A 621 10.10 -2.27 -3.77
N LEU A 622 10.03 -1.17 -3.02
CA LEU A 622 9.89 0.19 -3.56
C LEU A 622 11.18 0.77 -4.15
N GLY A 623 12.35 0.20 -3.86
CA GLY A 623 13.64 0.77 -4.24
C GLY A 623 13.99 2.04 -3.46
N LEU A 624 13.77 2.03 -2.15
CA LEU A 624 14.08 3.14 -1.25
C LEU A 624 15.59 3.24 -1.00
N GLY A 625 16.17 4.40 -1.32
CA GLY A 625 17.57 4.76 -1.03
C GLY A 625 17.72 5.84 0.04
N ASP A 626 18.94 6.38 0.19
CA ASP A 626 19.32 7.46 1.10
C ASP A 626 19.07 7.14 2.58
N ARG A 627 19.27 5.89 2.96
CA ARG A 627 19.07 5.41 4.34
C ARG A 627 20.26 5.73 5.25
N HIS A 628 20.82 6.93 5.16
CA HIS A 628 21.91 7.37 6.02
C HIS A 628 21.45 7.50 7.49
N GLY A 629 22.40 7.61 8.42
CA GLY A 629 22.11 7.58 9.86
C GLY A 629 21.20 8.69 10.40
N GLU A 630 21.01 9.80 9.68
CA GLU A 630 20.05 10.85 10.05
C GLU A 630 18.60 10.56 9.59
N ASN A 631 18.40 9.70 8.58
CA ASN A 631 17.08 9.33 8.04
C ASN A 631 16.52 8.05 8.67
N LEU A 632 17.29 7.43 9.57
CA LEU A 632 16.87 6.33 10.42
C LEU A 632 16.75 6.86 11.85
N LEU A 633 15.55 6.83 12.42
CA LEU A 633 15.28 7.27 13.78
C LEU A 633 14.92 6.08 14.66
N LEU A 634 15.22 6.21 15.94
CA LEU A 634 14.88 5.25 17.00
C LEU A 634 13.91 5.93 17.97
N ASP A 635 12.82 5.25 18.30
CA ASP A 635 11.97 5.65 19.41
C ASP A 635 12.61 5.22 20.74
N LEU A 636 12.88 6.20 21.60
CA LEU A 636 13.49 6.00 22.91
C LEU A 636 12.58 5.24 23.89
N VAL A 637 11.27 5.17 23.63
CA VAL A 637 10.30 4.51 24.51
C VAL A 637 9.98 3.09 24.02
N SER A 638 9.67 2.92 22.74
CA SER A 638 9.28 1.60 22.20
C SER A 638 10.43 0.80 21.62
N GLY A 639 11.54 1.44 21.25
CA GLY A 639 12.62 0.82 20.48
C GLY A 639 12.36 0.68 18.98
N ASP A 640 11.23 1.19 18.46
CA ASP A 640 10.91 1.11 17.03
C ASP A 640 11.97 1.84 16.18
N ALA A 641 12.33 1.23 15.06
CA ALA A 641 13.06 1.90 13.98
C ALA A 641 12.08 2.58 13.01
N ILE A 642 12.29 3.86 12.74
CA ILE A 642 11.42 4.70 11.90
C ILE A 642 12.26 5.31 10.78
N HIS A 643 11.75 5.25 9.56
CA HIS A 643 12.38 5.84 8.39
C HIS A 643 11.69 7.18 8.07
N VAL A 644 12.47 8.20 7.73
CA VAL A 644 11.97 9.51 7.27
C VAL A 644 12.67 9.94 5.99
N ASP A 645 12.16 11.00 5.36
CA ASP A 645 12.67 11.62 4.14
C ASP A 645 12.74 10.63 2.97
N PHE A 646 11.65 10.51 2.21
CA PHE A 646 11.51 9.51 1.15
C PHE A 646 11.76 10.07 -0.26
N ASN A 647 12.68 11.02 -0.36
CA ASN A 647 12.98 11.67 -1.63
C ASN A 647 13.59 10.71 -2.68
N LEU A 648 14.41 9.74 -2.24
CA LEU A 648 15.14 8.82 -3.10
C LEU A 648 14.41 7.47 -3.26
N LEU A 649 13.27 7.46 -3.97
CA LEU A 649 12.48 6.26 -4.27
C LEU A 649 12.78 5.68 -5.66
N PHE A 650 12.29 4.46 -5.93
CA PHE A 650 12.34 3.79 -7.23
C PHE A 650 13.76 3.61 -7.79
N ASN A 651 14.71 3.24 -6.92
CA ASN A 651 16.12 2.95 -7.25
C ASN A 651 16.93 4.13 -7.76
N LYS A 652 16.48 5.36 -7.49
CA LYS A 652 17.24 6.56 -7.86
C LYS A 652 18.60 6.65 -7.18
N GLY A 653 18.80 5.94 -6.06
CA GLY A 653 20.11 5.84 -5.41
C GLY A 653 21.21 5.20 -6.24
N GLU A 654 20.88 4.48 -7.31
CA GLU A 654 21.85 3.96 -8.26
C GLU A 654 22.42 5.04 -9.20
N ASN A 655 21.77 6.21 -9.28
CA ASN A 655 22.18 7.31 -10.15
C ASN A 655 23.11 8.32 -9.48
N LEU A 656 23.41 8.13 -8.20
CA LEU A 656 24.29 9.01 -7.45
C LEU A 656 25.76 8.76 -7.83
N ASN A 657 26.62 9.76 -7.58
CA ASN A 657 28.07 9.67 -7.86
C ASN A 657 28.72 8.43 -7.23
N VAL A 658 28.27 8.06 -6.03
CA VAL A 658 28.55 6.77 -5.41
C VAL A 658 27.22 6.01 -5.36
N PRO A 659 26.98 5.08 -6.29
CA PRO A 659 25.72 4.34 -6.37
C PRO A 659 25.45 3.53 -5.10
N GLU A 660 24.21 3.52 -4.63
CA GLU A 660 23.78 2.61 -3.55
C GLU A 660 23.63 1.20 -4.11
N VAL A 661 24.58 0.32 -3.78
CA VAL A 661 24.58 -1.06 -4.28
C VAL A 661 23.83 -2.04 -3.38
N VAL A 662 23.59 -1.69 -2.12
CA VAL A 662 22.89 -2.58 -1.17
C VAL A 662 21.37 -2.36 -1.22
N PRO A 663 20.55 -3.43 -1.15
CA PRO A 663 19.08 -3.33 -1.16
C PRO A 663 18.50 -2.53 -0.01
N PHE A 664 19.09 -2.65 1.18
CA PHE A 664 18.73 -1.89 2.38
C PHE A 664 19.89 -1.87 3.36
N ARG A 665 19.83 -0.98 4.35
CA ARG A 665 20.92 -0.77 5.30
C ARG A 665 20.96 -1.88 6.35
N LEU A 666 21.96 -2.77 6.27
CA LEU A 666 22.17 -3.87 7.21
C LEU A 666 23.63 -3.94 7.70
N THR A 667 24.07 -2.90 8.40
CA THR A 667 25.47 -2.76 8.87
C THR A 667 25.76 -3.56 10.15
N ARG A 668 27.05 -3.77 10.48
CA ARG A 668 27.51 -4.44 11.71
C ARG A 668 26.84 -3.96 13.01
N ASN A 669 26.61 -2.66 13.14
CA ASN A 669 25.96 -2.10 14.33
C ASN A 669 24.47 -2.45 14.37
N ILE A 670 23.76 -2.38 13.24
CA ILE A 670 22.35 -2.75 13.15
C ILE A 670 22.17 -4.24 13.45
N VAL A 671 22.99 -5.09 12.81
CA VAL A 671 22.95 -6.54 13.01
C VAL A 671 23.21 -6.91 14.47
N ALA A 672 24.20 -6.28 15.11
CA ALA A 672 24.46 -6.50 16.53
C ALA A 672 23.28 -6.05 17.42
N GLY A 673 22.56 -5.00 17.01
CA GLY A 673 21.35 -4.52 17.68
C GLY A 673 20.23 -5.57 17.76
N PHE A 674 20.18 -6.53 16.85
CA PHE A 674 19.18 -7.62 16.88
C PHE A 674 19.45 -8.65 17.99
N GLY A 675 20.65 -8.62 18.59
CA GLY A 675 21.07 -9.55 19.64
C GLY A 675 21.90 -10.72 19.12
N ALA A 676 22.06 -11.75 19.96
CA ALA A 676 23.01 -12.84 19.73
C ALA A 676 22.74 -13.65 18.45
N THR A 677 21.47 -13.76 18.03
CA THR A 677 21.10 -14.46 16.79
C THR A 677 21.39 -13.64 15.53
N GLY A 678 21.66 -12.33 15.67
CA GLY A 678 21.83 -11.42 14.55
C GLY A 678 20.66 -11.49 13.57
N VAL A 679 20.95 -11.72 12.30
CA VAL A 679 19.95 -11.86 11.22
C VAL A 679 19.22 -13.20 11.26
N GLU A 680 19.85 -14.26 11.78
CA GLU A 680 19.34 -15.63 11.80
C GLU A 680 18.41 -15.87 12.99
N GLY A 681 17.24 -15.22 12.95
CA GLY A 681 16.24 -15.35 14.01
C GLY A 681 15.01 -14.50 13.75
N ALA A 682 14.66 -13.66 14.72
CA ALA A 682 13.51 -12.76 14.65
C ALA A 682 13.52 -11.90 13.37
N PHE A 683 14.69 -11.39 12.96
CA PHE A 683 14.84 -10.58 11.75
C PHE A 683 14.44 -11.35 10.48
N ARG A 684 15.12 -12.47 10.17
CA ARG A 684 14.82 -13.30 8.99
C ARG A 684 13.36 -13.76 8.95
N ARG A 685 12.82 -14.25 10.07
CA ARG A 685 11.41 -14.71 10.13
C ARG A 685 10.41 -13.58 9.90
N SER A 686 10.70 -12.38 10.39
CA SER A 686 9.87 -11.20 10.13
C SER A 686 9.99 -10.73 8.68
N CYS A 687 11.18 -10.80 8.06
CA CYS A 687 11.37 -10.54 6.63
C CYS A 687 10.56 -11.52 5.77
N GLU A 688 10.65 -12.83 6.05
CA GLU A 688 9.88 -13.87 5.35
C GLU A 688 8.36 -13.66 5.49
N THR A 689 7.89 -13.35 6.70
CA THR A 689 6.46 -13.10 6.94
C THR A 689 5.98 -11.85 6.22
N THR A 690 6.77 -10.77 6.27
CA THR A 690 6.46 -9.52 5.55
C THR A 690 6.41 -9.76 4.05
N MET A 691 7.45 -10.39 3.49
CA MET A 691 7.50 -10.69 2.06
C MET A 691 6.34 -11.59 1.63
N ARG A 692 5.97 -12.60 2.44
CA ARG A 692 4.79 -13.45 2.17
C ARG A 692 3.51 -12.62 2.05
N VAL A 693 3.26 -11.70 2.98
CA VAL A 693 2.10 -10.80 2.93
C VAL A 693 2.18 -9.88 1.71
N LEU A 694 3.35 -9.30 1.41
CA LEU A 694 3.50 -8.42 0.24
C LEU A 694 3.24 -9.17 -1.08
N ARG A 695 3.69 -10.42 -1.21
CA ARG A 695 3.42 -11.25 -2.39
C ARG A 695 1.96 -11.72 -2.49
N GLU A 696 1.33 -12.05 -1.36
CA GLU A 696 -0.07 -12.51 -1.32
C GLU A 696 -1.05 -11.41 -1.77
N TYR A 697 -0.73 -10.16 -1.48
CA TYR A 697 -1.56 -8.99 -1.77
C TYR A 697 -0.89 -8.01 -2.76
N ASP A 698 -0.03 -8.53 -3.63
CA ASP A 698 0.77 -7.77 -4.60
C ASP A 698 -0.08 -6.81 -5.43
N GLU A 699 -1.19 -7.31 -5.97
CA GLU A 699 -2.07 -6.57 -6.85
C GLU A 699 -2.80 -5.43 -6.11
N ALA A 700 -3.12 -5.58 -4.82
CA ALA A 700 -3.68 -4.49 -4.01
C ALA A 700 -2.63 -3.41 -3.74
N LEU A 701 -1.40 -3.83 -3.42
CA LEU A 701 -0.23 -2.96 -3.27
C LEU A 701 0.04 -2.15 -4.54
N LEU A 702 -0.01 -2.81 -5.70
CA LEU A 702 0.14 -2.16 -7.00
C LEU A 702 -0.93 -1.10 -7.26
N THR A 703 -2.19 -1.29 -6.85
CA THR A 703 -3.22 -0.26 -7.05
C THR A 703 -2.97 1.04 -6.30
N VAL A 704 -2.43 0.98 -5.08
CA VAL A 704 -2.04 2.21 -4.36
C VAL A 704 -0.82 2.84 -5.01
N LEU A 705 0.14 2.03 -5.47
CA LEU A 705 1.34 2.53 -6.16
C LEU A 705 1.04 3.12 -7.53
N GLN A 706 0.03 2.64 -8.25
CA GLN A 706 -0.45 3.25 -9.50
C GLN A 706 -0.88 4.70 -9.28
N THR A 707 -1.37 5.07 -8.09
CA THR A 707 -1.72 6.48 -7.81
C THR A 707 -0.50 7.40 -7.89
N PHE A 708 0.73 6.89 -7.67
CA PHE A 708 1.96 7.66 -7.88
C PHE A 708 2.22 7.92 -9.37
N VAL A 709 1.95 6.93 -10.24
CA VAL A 709 2.17 7.02 -11.70
C VAL A 709 1.34 8.16 -12.30
N HIS A 710 0.16 8.33 -11.75
CA HIS A 710 -0.86 9.19 -12.32
C HIS A 710 -1.14 10.44 -11.51
N ASP A 711 -0.25 10.78 -10.58
CA ASP A 711 -0.23 12.10 -9.99
C ASP A 711 0.75 12.98 -10.78
N PRO A 712 0.27 13.84 -11.71
CA PRO A 712 1.14 14.73 -12.47
C PRO A 712 1.94 15.72 -11.61
N LEU A 713 1.67 15.83 -10.30
CA LEU A 713 2.48 16.63 -9.36
C LEU A 713 3.74 15.89 -8.90
N LEU A 714 3.76 14.57 -9.01
CA LEU A 714 4.94 13.78 -8.72
C LEU A 714 5.94 13.97 -9.87
N GLU A 715 6.93 14.84 -9.65
CA GLU A 715 8.08 14.93 -10.53
C GLU A 715 8.87 13.61 -10.46
N TRP A 716 8.64 12.76 -11.46
CA TRP A 716 9.39 11.53 -11.69
C TRP A 716 10.85 11.82 -12.05
N MET A 717 11.16 13.01 -12.60
CA MET A 717 12.46 13.30 -13.21
C MET A 717 13.36 14.36 -12.56
N HIS A 718 12.90 15.28 -11.71
CA HIS A 718 13.78 16.41 -11.31
C HIS A 718 13.65 16.89 -9.86
N SER A 719 14.40 16.31 -8.91
CA SER A 719 14.76 17.05 -7.69
C SER A 719 16.10 16.67 -7.03
N GLU A 720 16.85 15.70 -7.54
CA GLU A 720 18.07 15.22 -6.87
C GLU A 720 19.33 16.02 -7.19
N SER A 721 19.21 17.10 -7.95
CA SER A 721 20.31 18.04 -8.18
C SER A 721 20.55 18.96 -6.96
N ARG A 722 19.59 19.12 -6.04
CA ARG A 722 19.67 20.18 -5.00
C ARG A 722 20.66 19.93 -3.87
N ALA A 723 20.93 18.68 -3.49
CA ALA A 723 21.91 18.37 -2.43
C ALA A 723 23.36 18.42 -2.94
N GLN A 724 23.61 18.11 -4.22
CA GLN A 724 24.95 18.11 -4.82
C GLN A 724 25.30 19.45 -5.52
N GLN A 725 24.33 20.21 -6.04
CA GLN A 725 24.56 21.49 -6.73
C GLN A 725 24.80 22.70 -5.82
N TYR A 726 24.81 22.57 -4.49
CA TYR A 726 25.21 23.71 -3.64
C TYR A 726 26.67 24.14 -3.87
N LYS A 727 27.46 23.35 -4.61
CA LYS A 727 28.81 23.72 -5.10
C LYS A 727 28.84 24.33 -6.52
N GLN A 728 27.76 24.34 -7.29
CA GLN A 728 27.74 24.88 -8.65
C GLN A 728 26.51 25.75 -8.90
N ARG A 729 26.60 27.02 -8.50
CA ARG A 729 25.66 28.07 -8.96
C ARG A 729 26.18 28.67 -10.27
N LYS A 730 25.42 28.46 -11.36
CA LYS A 730 24.92 29.45 -12.35
C LYS A 730 24.71 28.77 -13.72
N ARG A 731 23.59 29.13 -14.35
CA ARG A 731 23.14 28.80 -15.72
C ARG A 731 22.60 27.38 -15.92
N ASN A 732 21.28 27.22 -15.81
CA ASN A 732 20.41 27.05 -16.98
C ASN A 732 18.96 26.88 -16.51
N ASP A 733 18.04 27.59 -17.17
CA ASP A 733 16.60 27.41 -17.06
C ASP A 733 16.24 25.99 -17.52
N ALA A 734 15.97 25.11 -16.56
CA ALA A 734 15.58 23.73 -16.84
C ALA A 734 14.07 23.68 -17.12
N LYS A 735 13.70 23.53 -18.40
CA LYS A 735 12.34 23.19 -18.83
C LYS A 735 11.93 21.83 -18.24
N LEU A 736 10.68 21.71 -17.77
CA LEU A 736 10.07 20.43 -17.38
C LEU A 736 10.18 19.42 -18.53
N SER A 737 10.50 18.16 -18.19
CA SER A 737 10.44 17.04 -19.12
C SER A 737 9.01 16.87 -19.64
N PRO A 738 8.78 16.43 -20.90
CA PRO A 738 7.44 16.22 -21.41
C PRO A 738 6.66 15.21 -20.54
N PRO A 739 5.35 15.42 -20.28
CA PRO A 739 4.52 14.57 -19.41
C PRO A 739 4.56 13.07 -19.75
N VAL A 740 4.74 12.75 -21.03
CA VAL A 740 4.79 11.38 -21.56
C VAL A 740 6.01 10.60 -21.04
N VAL A 741 7.16 11.27 -20.88
CA VAL A 741 8.40 10.62 -20.40
C VAL A 741 8.29 10.27 -18.91
N ALA A 742 7.66 11.13 -18.12
CA ALA A 742 7.42 10.89 -16.70
C ALA A 742 6.50 9.68 -16.48
N GLN A 743 5.44 9.54 -17.28
CA GLN A 743 4.53 8.40 -17.22
C GLN A 743 5.21 7.09 -17.60
N GLN A 744 6.08 7.09 -18.62
CA GLN A 744 6.82 5.90 -19.02
C GLN A 744 7.76 5.39 -17.92
N GLN A 745 8.54 6.28 -17.31
CA GLN A 745 9.42 5.93 -16.20
C GLN A 745 8.66 5.44 -14.96
N ALA A 746 7.50 6.03 -14.72
CA ALA A 746 6.62 5.60 -13.66
C ALA A 746 6.11 4.17 -13.88
N GLN A 747 5.76 3.83 -15.12
CA GLN A 747 5.36 2.48 -15.49
C GLN A 747 6.52 1.48 -15.33
N GLU A 748 7.74 1.85 -15.77
CA GLU A 748 8.94 1.03 -15.58
C GLU A 748 9.21 0.73 -14.09
N ALA A 749 9.04 1.74 -13.22
CA ALA A 749 9.20 1.56 -11.78
C ALA A 749 8.16 0.55 -11.22
N ILE A 750 6.91 0.64 -11.66
CA ILE A 750 5.85 -0.30 -11.28
C ILE A 750 6.15 -1.72 -11.76
N ASP A 751 6.64 -1.88 -12.99
CA ASP A 751 6.99 -3.19 -13.55
C ASP A 751 8.16 -3.83 -12.80
N MET A 752 9.12 -3.02 -12.34
CA MET A 752 10.19 -3.47 -11.43
C MET A 752 9.64 -3.93 -10.08
N ILE A 753 8.73 -3.15 -9.48
CA ILE A 753 8.09 -3.51 -8.22
C ILE A 753 7.34 -4.84 -8.36
N ARG A 754 6.56 -5.01 -9.44
CA ARG A 754 5.86 -6.27 -9.75
C ARG A 754 6.83 -7.45 -9.85
N SER A 755 7.93 -7.28 -10.57
CA SER A 755 8.95 -8.32 -10.72
C SER A 755 9.58 -8.71 -9.37
N ARG A 756 9.80 -7.74 -8.47
CA ARG A 756 10.30 -8.02 -7.12
C ARG A 756 9.29 -8.77 -6.25
N LEU A 757 8.01 -8.44 -6.39
CA LEU A 757 6.91 -9.13 -5.70
C LEU A 757 6.74 -10.57 -6.21
N ILE A 758 7.09 -10.87 -7.47
CA ILE A 758 7.04 -12.25 -7.99
C ILE A 758 8.26 -13.08 -7.55
N GLY A 759 9.33 -12.42 -7.07
CA GLY A 759 10.48 -13.08 -6.45
C GLY A 759 11.80 -12.89 -7.19
N HIS A 760 11.91 -11.87 -8.03
CA HIS A 760 13.17 -11.47 -8.63
C HIS A 760 13.90 -10.42 -7.78
N ILE A 761 15.23 -10.38 -7.87
CA ILE A 761 16.05 -9.31 -7.30
C ILE A 761 16.59 -8.52 -8.48
N ILE A 762 15.84 -7.49 -8.87
CA ILE A 762 16.17 -6.68 -10.05
C ILE A 762 16.21 -5.20 -9.70
N THR A 763 17.10 -4.47 -10.37
CA THR A 763 17.20 -3.01 -10.31
C THR A 763 17.64 -2.46 -11.68
N PRO A 764 17.46 -1.16 -11.98
CA PRO A 764 17.76 -0.59 -13.29
C PRO A 764 19.21 -0.79 -13.76
N LYS A 765 20.18 -0.60 -12.86
CA LYS A 765 21.61 -0.60 -13.21
C LYS A 765 22.38 -1.76 -12.59
N ILE A 766 22.14 -2.05 -11.32
CA ILE A 766 23.05 -2.91 -10.54
C ILE A 766 22.70 -4.39 -10.70
N TYR A 767 21.42 -4.74 -10.55
CA TYR A 767 20.93 -6.10 -10.65
C TYR A 767 20.11 -6.29 -11.93
N ARG A 768 20.70 -5.97 -13.08
CA ARG A 768 20.05 -6.02 -14.40
C ARG A 768 19.98 -7.44 -14.99
N THR A 769 19.76 -8.47 -14.16
CA THR A 769 19.76 -9.86 -14.67
C THR A 769 18.64 -10.04 -15.69
N GLU A 770 18.95 -10.73 -16.80
CA GLU A 770 17.95 -11.12 -17.79
C GLU A 770 16.80 -11.84 -17.09
N THR A 771 15.57 -11.47 -17.44
CA THR A 771 14.28 -11.96 -16.91
C THR A 771 14.06 -13.48 -17.09
N ASN A 772 15.10 -14.23 -17.46
CA ASN A 772 15.09 -15.66 -17.73
C ASN A 772 15.39 -16.54 -16.50
N ASN A 773 15.80 -15.96 -15.37
CA ASN A 773 15.95 -16.74 -14.13
C ASN A 773 14.59 -17.03 -13.50
N PRO A 774 14.32 -18.27 -13.04
CA PRO A 774 13.05 -18.61 -12.39
C PRO A 774 12.86 -17.78 -11.10
N PRO A 775 11.61 -17.45 -10.74
CA PRO A 775 11.31 -16.68 -9.54
C PRO A 775 11.78 -17.42 -8.28
N MET A 776 12.40 -16.70 -7.35
CA MET A 776 12.89 -17.29 -6.11
C MET A 776 11.73 -17.55 -5.13
N SER A 777 11.85 -18.59 -4.30
CA SER A 777 11.00 -18.76 -3.11
C SER A 777 11.13 -17.55 -2.18
N ILE A 778 10.18 -17.38 -1.26
CA ILE A 778 10.20 -16.27 -0.30
C ILE A 778 11.47 -16.35 0.56
N GLU A 779 11.75 -17.54 1.10
CA GLU A 779 12.91 -17.80 1.94
C GLU A 779 14.22 -17.61 1.15
N GLY A 780 14.25 -18.03 -0.13
CA GLY A 780 15.40 -17.84 -1.02
C GLY A 780 15.66 -16.38 -1.36
N GLN A 781 14.61 -15.61 -1.68
CA GLN A 781 14.73 -14.17 -1.96
C GLN A 781 15.19 -13.42 -0.71
N VAL A 782 14.58 -13.68 0.44
CA VAL A 782 14.95 -13.03 1.71
C VAL A 782 16.39 -13.39 2.09
N GLY A 783 16.78 -14.66 2.00
CA GLY A 783 18.15 -15.10 2.26
C GLY A 783 19.17 -14.34 1.40
N ARG A 784 18.94 -14.30 0.09
CA ARG A 784 19.83 -13.60 -0.84
C ARG A 784 19.87 -12.09 -0.61
N LEU A 785 18.74 -11.46 -0.29
CA LEU A 785 18.70 -10.03 0.05
C LEU A 785 19.49 -9.70 1.32
N ILE A 786 19.40 -10.56 2.33
CA ILE A 786 20.18 -10.43 3.57
C ILE A 786 21.68 -10.57 3.26
N ASP A 787 22.06 -11.58 2.46
CA ASP A 787 23.45 -11.81 2.07
C ASP A 787 24.05 -10.63 1.31
N ILE A 788 23.33 -10.11 0.32
CA ILE A 788 23.75 -8.93 -0.44
C ILE A 788 23.89 -7.70 0.47
N SER A 789 22.94 -7.49 1.38
CA SER A 789 22.90 -6.27 2.22
C SER A 789 23.96 -6.28 3.33
N ARG A 790 24.44 -7.46 3.74
CA ARG A 790 25.50 -7.63 4.75
C ARG A 790 26.89 -7.85 4.15
N ASP A 791 26.99 -8.07 2.84
CA ASP A 791 28.25 -8.30 2.15
C ASP A 791 29.18 -7.10 2.36
N GLU A 792 30.31 -7.36 3.02
CA GLU A 792 31.26 -6.31 3.37
C GLU A 792 31.88 -5.66 2.13
N LEU A 793 31.98 -6.38 1.01
CA LEU A 793 32.48 -5.81 -0.25
C LEU A 793 31.49 -4.77 -0.79
N ASN A 794 30.20 -5.10 -0.82
CA ASN A 794 29.14 -4.16 -1.23
C ASN A 794 29.05 -2.97 -0.26
N LEU A 795 29.20 -3.19 1.03
CA LEU A 795 29.25 -2.12 2.04
C LEU A 795 30.49 -1.23 1.86
N ALA A 796 31.64 -1.77 1.47
CA ALA A 796 32.84 -0.99 1.19
C ALA A 796 32.66 -0.09 -0.05
N ARG A 797 31.92 -0.53 -1.06
CA ARG A 797 31.62 0.28 -2.27
C ARG A 797 30.88 1.58 -1.97
N ILE A 798 30.07 1.58 -0.91
CA ILE A 798 29.28 2.75 -0.49
C ILE A 798 29.90 3.52 0.68
N ALA A 799 31.02 3.05 1.26
CA ALA A 799 31.57 3.62 2.50
C ALA A 799 32.19 5.03 2.35
N ALA A 800 32.32 5.53 1.11
CA ALA A 800 32.74 6.89 0.79
C ALA A 800 31.63 7.93 1.02
N ARG A 801 30.39 7.47 1.22
CA ARG A 801 29.18 8.27 1.37
C ARG A 801 28.71 8.24 2.81
#